data_AF-A0A0D2BGQ2-F1
#
_entry.id   AF-A0A0D2BGQ2-F1
#
_cell.length_a   1.000
_cell.length_b   1.000
_cell.length_c   1.000
_cell.angle_alpha   90.00
_cell.angle_beta   90.00
_cell.angle_gamma   90.00
#
_symmetry.space_group_name_H-M   'P 1'
#
loop_
_entity.id
_entity.type
_entity.pdbx_description
1 polymer ?
#
loop_
_entity_poly.entity_id
_entity_poly.type
_entity_poly.pdbx_seq_one_letter_code
_entity_poly.pdbx_strand_id
1 'polypeptide(L)'
;MSRDASATIPPRAAGAGGTLAPEAVTEFLLKPFSEPVLSNLLSAYGKLPAEDRPRYPDVSSFLTCMASDKSSAMSTSTGNDLSYPMSSYFISSSHNTYLSGHQLYGEASVEAYTNVLKRGCRCLEIDVWDGDDSDTSSSDEDDEQVIGSSGRGIDRSNSKASRWNRVKARAARMRSRSRSGSLADASKVPAARDADAPSPQQVPAEKDTPSRQSEPLAQHKKYLSPQPSPALPPKVEPRVLHGYTLTQSVTFRSVCHAIKSFAFVSTDLPLIVSLEVHASLSQQEVMVEIMKEVWSGFLVDLTNVPQDLILPSPQALKKKILIKVKWTPNTETGESNNPLEQVNSPSTDGITEDGNFTSPEKNKKASKVLTALSELGVYTRAYTFKHFSQPEASIPTHVFSLSESKMHSMHADPVHGPALFDHNKNFLLRVFPKGTRINSSNVDPTFHWRQGAQMVALNWQKIDKGMMLNEGMFASTGGWVLKPEGYRCTESSKSSKSMVVPQKQRLNLEITFLAGQRIPVAPDKDAAHASKIKPYVKVQLHVESLGPPGQGKNSNAHPTSHAQTNTYGPEEIDQDMYKWTSSTYRTDSPDFGSERLTWQNVPDVVDELSFLRLKVKDDRSIGRDTLLAWACIRLDRLQSGYRFIHLLNSAGLPSAGALLVHVSKRLD
;
A
#
# COMPACT_ATOMS: atom_id res chain seq x y z
N MET A 1 -20.27 -26.76 18.26
CA MET A 1 -20.52 -25.59 19.14
C MET A 1 -19.59 -24.48 18.69
N SER A 2 -20.18 -23.47 18.04
CA SER A 2 -19.53 -22.32 17.42
C SER A 2 -18.89 -21.41 18.47
N ARG A 3 -17.62 -21.01 18.24
CA ARG A 3 -17.02 -19.81 18.82
C ARG A 3 -16.67 -18.88 17.67
N ASP A 4 -17.65 -18.10 17.23
CA ASP A 4 -17.43 -16.90 16.43
C ASP A 4 -16.69 -15.87 17.31
N ALA A 5 -15.36 -15.84 17.17
CA ALA A 5 -14.57 -14.71 17.64
C ALA A 5 -14.74 -13.58 16.61
N SER A 6 -15.74 -12.72 16.84
CA SER A 6 -15.81 -11.38 16.26
C SER A 6 -14.54 -10.62 16.66
N ALA A 7 -13.52 -10.68 15.80
CA ALA A 7 -12.29 -9.93 15.96
C ALA A 7 -12.61 -8.44 15.78
N THR A 8 -12.86 -7.77 16.91
CA THR A 8 -13.24 -6.36 16.97
C THR A 8 -11.99 -5.52 16.75
N ILE A 9 -11.95 -4.83 15.60
CA ILE A 9 -10.83 -3.96 15.21
C ILE A 9 -10.90 -2.68 16.05
N PRO A 10 -9.81 -2.25 16.72
CA PRO A 10 -9.84 -1.02 17.49
C PRO A 10 -10.09 0.21 16.62
N PRO A 11 -10.81 1.23 17.16
CA PRO A 11 -10.96 2.52 16.54
C PRO A 11 -9.56 3.05 16.39
N ARG A 12 -9.12 3.19 15.15
CA ARG A 12 -7.87 3.88 14.87
C ARG A 12 -7.95 5.25 15.53
N ALA A 13 -6.82 5.82 15.93
CA ALA A 13 -6.71 7.20 16.43
C ALA A 13 -7.37 8.26 15.50
N ALA A 14 -7.80 7.81 14.32
CA ALA A 14 -8.59 8.49 13.32
C ALA A 14 -10.14 8.28 13.40
N GLY A 15 -10.69 7.77 14.51
CA GLY A 15 -12.14 7.70 14.76
C GLY A 15 -12.90 6.74 13.86
N ALA A 16 -12.53 5.46 13.83
CA ALA A 16 -13.32 4.44 13.14
C ALA A 16 -14.46 3.96 14.06
N GLY A 17 -15.71 4.15 13.64
CA GLY A 17 -16.91 3.68 14.33
C GLY A 17 -17.12 2.17 14.25
N GLY A 18 -16.10 1.40 14.66
CA GLY A 18 -16.26 -0.02 14.99
C GLY A 18 -16.54 -0.16 16.48
N THR A 19 -17.56 -0.92 16.84
CA THR A 19 -17.84 -1.28 18.24
C THR A 19 -16.62 -1.99 18.80
N LEU A 20 -15.98 -1.41 19.81
CA LEU A 20 -14.88 -2.07 20.53
C LEU A 20 -15.41 -3.21 21.40
N ALA A 21 -14.61 -4.26 21.57
CA ALA A 21 -14.75 -5.12 22.75
C ALA A 21 -14.56 -4.25 24.01
N PRO A 22 -15.37 -4.41 25.07
CA PRO A 22 -15.35 -3.53 26.26
C PRO A 22 -13.97 -3.33 26.90
N GLU A 23 -13.11 -4.35 26.83
CA GLU A 23 -11.77 -4.36 27.44
C GLU A 23 -10.75 -3.48 26.67
N ALA A 24 -10.92 -3.32 25.35
CA ALA A 24 -10.04 -2.49 24.53
C ALA A 24 -10.40 -0.99 24.60
N VAL A 25 -11.59 -0.62 25.09
CA VAL A 25 -12.02 0.78 25.29
C VAL A 25 -11.17 1.46 26.37
N THR A 26 -10.80 0.73 27.42
CA THR A 26 -10.06 1.24 28.57
C THR A 26 -8.64 1.70 28.24
N GLU A 27 -8.00 1.10 27.22
CA GLU A 27 -6.59 1.35 26.90
C GLU A 27 -6.35 2.69 26.16
N PHE A 28 -7.38 3.24 25.53
CA PHE A 28 -7.30 4.49 24.74
C PHE A 28 -7.99 5.68 25.39
N LEU A 29 -8.48 5.54 26.62
CA LEU A 29 -9.08 6.65 27.35
C LEU A 29 -8.02 7.72 27.62
N LEU A 30 -8.40 9.00 27.44
CA LEU A 30 -7.54 10.12 27.80
C LEU A 30 -7.40 10.27 29.32
N LYS A 31 -8.28 9.64 30.11
CA LYS A 31 -8.24 9.65 31.58
C LYS A 31 -7.34 8.53 32.15
N PRO A 32 -6.62 8.80 33.25
CA PRO A 32 -6.45 10.13 33.87
C PRO A 32 -5.60 11.05 32.96
N PHE A 33 -5.91 12.36 32.99
CA PHE A 33 -5.09 13.36 32.31
C PHE A 33 -3.75 13.50 33.03
N SER A 34 -2.67 13.72 32.28
CA SER A 34 -1.39 14.11 32.89
C SER A 34 -1.53 15.48 33.57
N GLU A 35 -0.66 15.78 34.52
CA GLU A 35 -0.68 17.08 35.22
C GLU A 35 -0.59 18.27 34.24
N PRO A 36 0.32 18.28 33.23
CA PRO A 36 0.36 19.37 32.26
C PRO A 36 -0.92 19.54 31.45
N VAL A 37 -1.55 18.43 31.04
CA VAL A 37 -2.81 18.45 30.31
C VAL A 37 -3.92 19.00 31.20
N LEU A 38 -4.05 18.50 32.43
CA LEU A 38 -5.08 18.96 33.36
C LEU A 38 -4.93 20.46 33.67
N SER A 39 -3.72 20.92 33.97
CA SER A 39 -3.41 22.32 34.25
C SER A 39 -3.80 23.23 33.07
N ASN A 40 -3.40 22.86 31.85
CA ASN A 40 -3.76 23.60 30.64
C ASN A 40 -5.27 23.61 30.37
N LEU A 41 -5.98 22.49 30.61
CA LEU A 41 -7.44 22.43 30.46
C LEU A 41 -8.17 23.29 31.49
N LEU A 42 -7.71 23.32 32.75
CA LEU A 42 -8.28 24.20 33.78
C LEU A 42 -8.04 25.68 33.43
N SER A 43 -6.85 26.02 32.93
CA SER A 43 -6.55 27.37 32.44
C SER A 43 -7.44 27.75 31.26
N ALA A 44 -7.66 26.82 30.32
CA ALA A 44 -8.54 27.00 29.17
C ALA A 44 -9.99 27.25 29.60
N TYR A 45 -10.50 26.46 30.57
CA TYR A 45 -11.85 26.64 31.11
C TYR A 45 -12.05 28.05 31.70
N GLY A 46 -11.07 28.55 32.45
CA GLY A 46 -11.11 29.91 33.02
C GLY A 46 -11.11 31.03 31.97
N LYS A 47 -10.69 30.74 30.74
CA LYS A 47 -10.62 31.68 29.61
C LYS A 47 -11.72 31.46 28.57
N LEU A 48 -12.67 30.57 28.82
CA LEU A 48 -13.73 30.28 27.85
C LEU A 48 -14.51 31.56 27.49
N PRO A 49 -14.77 31.79 26.19
CA PRO A 49 -15.64 32.87 25.73
C PRO A 49 -17.02 32.78 26.38
N ALA A 50 -17.69 33.92 26.54
CA ALA A 50 -18.98 33.98 27.23
C ALA A 50 -20.05 33.11 26.55
N GLU A 51 -19.97 33.00 25.23
CA GLU A 51 -20.82 32.18 24.36
C GLU A 51 -20.64 30.66 24.56
N ASP A 52 -19.47 30.20 25.02
CA ASP A 52 -19.20 28.78 25.25
C ASP A 52 -19.51 28.32 26.69
N ARG A 53 -19.68 29.26 27.63
CA ARG A 53 -20.00 28.96 29.04
C ARG A 53 -21.31 28.18 29.22
N PRO A 54 -22.41 28.45 28.50
CA PRO A 54 -23.63 27.65 28.62
C PRO A 54 -23.45 26.18 28.19
N ARG A 55 -22.47 25.90 27.33
CA ARG A 55 -22.17 24.53 26.86
C ARG A 55 -21.43 23.70 27.91
N TYR A 56 -20.70 24.36 28.81
CA TYR A 56 -19.91 23.74 29.87
C TYR A 56 -20.18 24.46 31.20
N PRO A 57 -21.29 24.12 31.90
CA PRO A 57 -21.72 24.85 33.10
C PRO A 57 -20.74 24.76 34.26
N ASP A 58 -19.93 23.70 34.30
CA ASP A 58 -18.90 23.48 35.32
C ASP A 58 -17.64 22.82 34.75
N VAL A 59 -16.55 22.86 35.52
CA VAL A 59 -15.25 22.28 35.15
C VAL A 59 -15.36 20.79 34.84
N SER A 60 -16.18 20.05 35.59
CA SER A 60 -16.32 18.59 35.41
C SER A 60 -16.95 18.25 34.07
N SER A 61 -17.95 19.02 33.65
CA SER A 61 -18.61 18.89 32.34
C SER A 61 -17.64 19.17 31.20
N PHE A 62 -16.79 20.20 31.32
CA PHE A 62 -15.74 20.52 30.35
C PHE A 62 -14.69 19.41 30.26
N LEU A 63 -14.13 18.98 31.39
CA LEU A 63 -13.13 17.90 31.43
C LEU A 63 -13.70 16.57 30.92
N THR A 64 -14.99 16.31 31.13
CA THR A 64 -15.68 15.13 30.58
C THR A 64 -15.81 15.22 29.07
N CYS A 65 -16.15 16.40 28.52
CA CYS A 65 -16.13 16.63 27.08
C CYS A 65 -14.72 16.45 26.50
N MET A 66 -13.70 17.03 27.14
CA MET A 66 -12.30 16.93 26.72
C MET A 66 -11.75 15.51 26.81
N ALA A 67 -12.32 14.65 27.64
CA ALA A 67 -11.96 13.23 27.71
C ALA A 67 -12.71 12.36 26.68
N SER A 68 -13.73 12.91 26.01
CA SER A 68 -14.54 12.21 25.01
C SER A 68 -14.01 12.40 23.59
N ASP A 69 -14.53 11.61 22.67
CA ASP A 69 -14.28 11.70 21.22
C ASP A 69 -14.58 13.08 20.61
N LYS A 70 -15.50 13.85 21.22
CA LYS A 70 -15.84 15.23 20.81
C LYS A 70 -14.66 16.19 20.86
N SER A 71 -13.62 15.86 21.62
CA SER A 71 -12.41 16.66 21.76
C SER A 71 -11.38 16.40 20.65
N SER A 72 -11.57 15.37 19.82
CA SER A 72 -10.64 15.05 18.74
C SER A 72 -10.45 16.23 17.78
N ALA A 73 -9.19 16.53 17.44
CA ALA A 73 -8.85 17.54 16.45
C ALA A 73 -9.31 17.15 15.04
N MET A 74 -9.52 15.85 14.79
CA MET A 74 -10.06 15.37 13.54
C MET A 74 -11.55 15.02 13.71
N SER A 75 -12.40 15.65 12.91
CA SER A 75 -13.83 15.35 12.88
C SER A 75 -14.09 13.94 12.32
N THR A 76 -15.24 13.37 12.67
CA THR A 76 -15.76 12.17 12.00
C THR A 76 -15.98 12.48 10.51
N SER A 77 -15.81 11.48 9.63
CA SER A 77 -16.14 11.68 8.21
C SER A 77 -17.60 12.11 8.10
N THR A 78 -17.85 13.25 7.46
CA THR A 78 -19.18 13.57 6.93
C THR A 78 -19.49 12.52 5.85
N GLY A 79 -20.76 12.12 5.73
CA GLY A 79 -21.17 10.99 4.87
C GLY A 79 -20.58 11.12 3.46
N ASN A 80 -19.93 10.05 2.99
CA ASN A 80 -19.44 9.97 1.63
C ASN A 80 -20.64 9.64 0.74
N ASP A 81 -21.09 10.54 -0.14
CA ASP A 81 -22.15 10.20 -1.10
C ASP A 81 -21.59 9.12 -2.03
N LEU A 82 -22.13 7.91 -1.94
CA LEU A 82 -21.68 6.71 -2.66
C LEU A 82 -22.45 6.48 -3.97
N SER A 83 -23.26 7.45 -4.41
CA SER A 83 -24.11 7.35 -5.60
C SER A 83 -23.41 7.76 -6.91
N TYR A 84 -22.29 8.47 -6.84
CA TYR A 84 -21.52 8.87 -8.02
C TYR A 84 -20.82 7.66 -8.67
N PRO A 85 -20.44 7.72 -9.96
CA PRO A 85 -19.59 6.72 -10.60
C PRO A 85 -18.25 6.54 -9.89
N MET A 86 -17.67 5.32 -9.90
CA MET A 86 -16.38 5.02 -9.26
C MET A 86 -15.23 5.96 -9.66
N SER A 87 -15.24 6.53 -10.87
CA SER A 87 -14.24 7.50 -11.31
C SER A 87 -14.26 8.81 -10.52
N SER A 88 -15.35 9.12 -9.79
CA SER A 88 -15.50 10.30 -8.95
C SER A 88 -14.92 10.14 -7.54
N TYR A 89 -14.23 9.04 -7.24
CA TYR A 89 -13.65 8.78 -5.92
C TYR A 89 -12.14 8.57 -5.99
N PHE A 90 -11.44 8.96 -4.93
CA PHE A 90 -10.13 8.41 -4.60
C PHE A 90 -10.30 7.06 -3.90
N ILE A 91 -9.41 6.12 -4.22
CA ILE A 91 -9.50 4.71 -3.82
C ILE A 91 -8.19 4.31 -3.15
N SER A 92 -8.29 3.84 -1.91
CA SER A 92 -7.13 3.42 -1.13
C SER A 92 -6.45 2.22 -1.80
N SER A 93 -5.21 2.39 -2.27
CA SER A 93 -4.58 1.45 -3.21
C SER A 93 -3.20 0.98 -2.73
N SER A 94 -2.92 -0.31 -2.92
CA SER A 94 -1.65 -0.95 -2.60
C SER A 94 -0.89 -1.35 -3.87
N HIS A 95 0.42 -1.20 -3.83
CA HIS A 95 1.38 -1.66 -4.82
C HIS A 95 2.13 -2.88 -4.27
N ASN A 96 2.31 -3.91 -5.09
CA ASN A 96 2.93 -5.19 -4.75
C ASN A 96 2.49 -5.70 -3.37
N THR A 97 1.17 -5.83 -3.18
CA THR A 97 0.54 -6.06 -1.86
C THR A 97 1.10 -7.28 -1.13
N TYR A 98 1.53 -8.30 -1.87
CA TYR A 98 2.12 -9.52 -1.33
C TYR A 98 3.45 -9.27 -0.60
N LEU A 99 4.17 -8.17 -0.84
CA LEU A 99 5.48 -7.92 -0.23
C LEU A 99 5.40 -7.40 1.21
N SER A 100 6.06 -8.11 2.13
CA SER A 100 6.22 -7.68 3.53
C SER A 100 7.39 -6.71 3.75
N GLY A 101 8.25 -6.49 2.74
CA GLY A 101 9.50 -5.75 2.90
C GLY A 101 10.09 -5.16 1.61
N HIS A 102 11.38 -5.41 1.39
CA HIS A 102 12.16 -4.86 0.26
C HIS A 102 11.76 -5.49 -1.09
N GLN A 103 11.76 -4.72 -2.17
CA GLN A 103 11.36 -5.17 -3.52
C GLN A 103 12.28 -6.23 -4.17
N LEU A 104 13.38 -6.67 -3.54
CA LEU A 104 14.36 -7.58 -4.20
C LEU A 104 14.58 -8.89 -3.44
N TYR A 105 14.28 -8.89 -2.15
CA TYR A 105 14.56 -10.00 -1.25
C TYR A 105 13.59 -10.04 -0.06
N GLY A 106 12.52 -9.23 -0.08
CA GLY A 106 11.41 -9.41 0.85
C GLY A 106 10.72 -10.74 0.60
N GLU A 107 9.76 -11.09 1.44
CA GLU A 107 8.99 -12.32 1.30
C GLU A 107 7.58 -11.97 0.81
N ALA A 108 7.02 -12.80 -0.09
CA ALA A 108 5.60 -12.74 -0.37
C ALA A 108 4.85 -13.36 0.81
N SER A 109 3.75 -12.74 1.23
CA SER A 109 3.02 -13.16 2.43
C SER A 109 1.52 -12.91 2.28
N VAL A 110 0.74 -13.88 2.76
CA VAL A 110 -0.73 -13.80 2.82
C VAL A 110 -1.17 -12.78 3.89
N GLU A 111 -0.39 -12.65 4.95
CA GLU A 111 -0.60 -11.67 6.03
C GLU A 111 -0.52 -10.24 5.50
N ALA A 112 0.30 -9.97 4.47
CA ALA A 112 0.37 -8.66 3.85
C ALA A 112 -0.98 -8.21 3.27
N TYR A 113 -1.72 -9.11 2.60
CA TYR A 113 -3.08 -8.85 2.14
C TYR A 113 -4.05 -8.62 3.29
N THR A 114 -3.98 -9.46 4.32
CA THR A 114 -4.82 -9.34 5.52
C THR A 114 -4.61 -7.99 6.20
N ASN A 115 -3.36 -7.56 6.33
CA ASN A 115 -2.99 -6.31 6.99
C ASN A 115 -3.51 -5.10 6.23
N VAL A 116 -3.34 -5.03 4.90
CA VAL A 116 -3.85 -3.87 4.14
C VAL A 116 -5.37 -3.82 4.11
N LEU A 117 -6.05 -4.97 4.07
CA LEU A 117 -7.51 -5.07 4.08
C LEU A 117 -8.10 -4.61 5.42
N LYS A 118 -7.54 -5.06 6.56
CA LYS A 118 -7.94 -4.59 7.90
C LYS A 118 -7.74 -3.08 8.06
N ARG A 119 -6.78 -2.51 7.34
CA ARG A 119 -6.48 -1.08 7.31
C ARG A 119 -7.30 -0.29 6.26
N GLY A 120 -8.26 -0.93 5.59
CA GLY A 120 -9.20 -0.27 4.68
C GLY A 120 -8.72 -0.09 3.24
N CYS A 121 -7.64 -0.76 2.81
CA CYS A 121 -7.21 -0.74 1.41
C CYS A 121 -8.28 -1.39 0.50
N ARG A 122 -8.56 -0.80 -0.66
CA ARG A 122 -9.65 -1.15 -1.61
C ARG A 122 -9.18 -1.48 -3.03
N CYS A 123 -7.89 -1.35 -3.31
CA CYS A 123 -7.29 -1.82 -4.56
C CYS A 123 -6.00 -2.58 -4.24
N LEU A 124 -5.98 -3.88 -4.51
CA LEU A 124 -4.86 -4.79 -4.23
C LEU A 124 -4.15 -5.18 -5.51
N GLU A 125 -2.88 -5.55 -5.42
CA GLU A 125 -2.09 -6.07 -6.53
C GLU A 125 -1.67 -7.53 -6.27
N ILE A 126 -1.77 -8.36 -7.30
CA ILE A 126 -1.33 -9.76 -7.28
C ILE A 126 -0.51 -10.05 -8.53
N ASP A 127 0.76 -10.38 -8.34
CA ASP A 127 1.67 -10.77 -9.42
C ASP A 127 1.69 -12.30 -9.52
N VAL A 128 1.02 -12.84 -10.54
CA VAL A 128 0.76 -14.28 -10.66
C VAL A 128 1.70 -14.91 -11.68
N TRP A 129 2.33 -16.01 -11.28
CA TRP A 129 3.30 -16.79 -12.04
C TRP A 129 2.91 -18.27 -12.06
N ASP A 130 3.46 -19.02 -13.01
CA ASP A 130 3.32 -20.48 -13.03
C ASP A 130 3.89 -21.09 -11.73
N GLY A 131 3.14 -22.00 -11.12
CA GLY A 131 3.64 -22.87 -10.06
C GLY A 131 4.56 -23.96 -10.60
N ASP A 132 5.23 -24.65 -9.69
CA ASP A 132 6.04 -25.84 -10.00
C ASP A 132 5.71 -26.99 -9.04
N ASP A 133 6.12 -28.21 -9.42
CA ASP A 133 5.79 -29.45 -8.69
C ASP A 133 6.44 -29.51 -7.29
N SER A 134 7.37 -28.61 -6.96
CA SER A 134 8.08 -28.63 -5.68
C SER A 134 7.23 -28.15 -4.49
N ASP A 135 6.09 -27.52 -4.76
CA ASP A 135 5.21 -26.94 -3.75
C ASP A 135 4.00 -27.83 -3.37
N THR A 136 3.90 -29.05 -3.93
CA THR A 136 2.81 -30.01 -3.63
C THR A 136 3.20 -31.07 -2.60
N SER A 137 3.72 -30.67 -1.43
CA SER A 137 3.58 -31.38 -0.14
C SER A 137 4.48 -30.74 0.91
N SER A 138 3.91 -30.02 1.88
CA SER A 138 4.54 -29.91 3.19
C SER A 138 3.87 -30.91 4.13
N SER A 139 4.30 -32.16 4.03
CA SER A 139 4.30 -33.06 5.18
C SER A 139 5.69 -32.98 5.77
N ASP A 140 5.74 -32.56 7.03
CA ASP A 140 6.95 -32.50 7.87
C ASP A 140 7.72 -33.81 7.79
N GLU A 141 8.99 -33.80 7.33
CA GLU A 141 10.12 -34.56 7.89
C GLU A 141 11.43 -33.85 7.46
N ASP A 142 12.22 -33.46 8.45
CA ASP A 142 13.59 -32.98 8.29
C ASP A 142 14.48 -34.13 7.78
N ASP A 143 15.29 -33.88 6.74
CA ASP A 143 16.64 -34.46 6.67
C ASP A 143 17.54 -33.69 5.69
N GLU A 144 18.59 -33.08 6.24
CA GLU A 144 19.71 -32.53 5.49
C GLU A 144 20.62 -33.67 4.98
N GLN A 145 20.77 -33.82 3.67
CA GLN A 145 21.98 -34.41 3.10
C GLN A 145 22.52 -33.60 1.92
N VAL A 146 23.65 -32.95 2.19
CA VAL A 146 24.54 -32.32 1.20
C VAL A 146 25.34 -33.42 0.51
N ILE A 147 25.08 -33.68 -0.77
CA ILE A 147 26.04 -34.36 -1.65
C ILE A 147 26.27 -33.49 -2.89
N GLY A 148 27.49 -32.98 -3.00
CA GLY A 148 27.97 -32.33 -4.20
C GLY A 148 28.35 -33.35 -5.26
N SER A 149 27.90 -33.13 -6.49
CA SER A 149 28.56 -33.69 -7.67
C SER A 149 28.59 -32.67 -8.80
N SER A 150 29.81 -32.33 -9.16
CA SER A 150 30.22 -31.52 -10.30
C SER A 150 29.85 -32.18 -11.64
N GLY A 151 29.11 -31.45 -12.48
CA GLY A 151 28.93 -31.77 -13.90
C GLY A 151 29.03 -30.50 -14.75
N ARG A 152 30.14 -30.34 -15.48
CA ARG A 152 30.34 -29.27 -16.46
C ARG A 152 29.54 -29.59 -17.72
N GLY A 153 28.61 -28.71 -18.08
CA GLY A 153 28.02 -28.61 -19.42
C GLY A 153 28.08 -27.15 -19.86
N ILE A 154 28.92 -26.86 -20.85
CA ILE A 154 29.05 -25.54 -21.49
C ILE A 154 27.89 -25.39 -22.45
N ASP A 155 27.10 -24.31 -22.30
CA ASP A 155 26.41 -23.76 -23.46
C ASP A 155 26.36 -22.23 -23.46
N ARG A 156 26.65 -21.66 -24.62
CA ARG A 156 26.89 -20.24 -24.87
C ARG A 156 25.57 -19.54 -25.22
N SER A 157 25.22 -18.49 -24.47
CA SER A 157 24.77 -17.17 -24.95
C SER A 157 23.78 -16.51 -23.97
N ASN A 158 24.19 -15.38 -23.37
CA ASN A 158 23.39 -14.14 -23.34
C ASN A 158 24.12 -13.08 -22.51
N SER A 159 24.53 -11.99 -23.16
CA SER A 159 25.16 -10.82 -22.52
C SER A 159 24.23 -10.11 -21.52
N LYS A 160 22.93 -10.43 -21.47
CA LYS A 160 21.97 -9.90 -20.47
C LYS A 160 21.99 -10.64 -19.12
N ALA A 161 22.37 -11.91 -19.08
CA ALA A 161 22.42 -12.70 -17.83
C ALA A 161 23.53 -12.19 -16.88
N SER A 162 24.61 -11.63 -17.42
CA SER A 162 25.75 -11.09 -16.68
C SER A 162 25.39 -9.92 -15.74
N ARG A 163 24.43 -9.07 -16.14
CA ARG A 163 24.01 -7.92 -15.32
C ARG A 163 23.09 -8.37 -14.18
N TRP A 164 22.17 -9.28 -14.45
CA TRP A 164 21.24 -9.80 -13.43
C TRP A 164 21.91 -10.76 -12.45
N ASN A 165 22.88 -11.56 -12.89
CA ASN A 165 23.70 -12.38 -11.99
C ASN A 165 24.51 -11.51 -11.02
N ARG A 166 24.96 -10.32 -11.46
CA ARG A 166 25.59 -9.32 -10.58
C ARG A 166 24.61 -8.71 -9.58
N VAL A 167 23.37 -8.43 -9.99
CA VAL A 167 22.30 -7.93 -9.11
C VAL A 167 21.89 -8.99 -8.09
N LYS A 168 21.67 -10.24 -8.50
CA LYS A 168 21.41 -11.39 -7.62
C LYS A 168 22.57 -11.62 -6.64
N ALA A 169 23.82 -11.59 -7.11
CA ALA A 169 25.00 -11.71 -6.25
C ALA A 169 25.11 -10.56 -5.24
N ARG A 170 24.79 -9.32 -5.67
CA ARG A 170 24.80 -8.13 -4.78
C ARG A 170 23.65 -8.18 -3.77
N ALA A 171 22.46 -8.63 -4.16
CA ALA A 171 21.31 -8.81 -3.27
C ALA A 171 21.56 -9.93 -2.25
N ALA A 172 22.12 -11.07 -2.68
CA ALA A 172 22.54 -12.16 -1.79
C ALA A 172 23.61 -11.69 -0.77
N ARG A 173 24.57 -10.87 -1.21
CA ARG A 173 25.61 -10.29 -0.34
C ARG A 173 25.09 -9.21 0.62
N MET A 174 23.97 -8.56 0.28
CA MET A 174 23.26 -7.66 1.21
C MET A 174 22.43 -8.47 2.23
N ARG A 175 21.75 -9.54 1.79
CA ARG A 175 21.00 -10.45 2.68
C ARG A 175 21.89 -11.11 3.74
N SER A 176 23.13 -11.47 3.40
CA SER A 176 24.10 -12.02 4.38
C SER A 176 24.63 -10.98 5.38
N ARG A 177 24.71 -9.70 4.98
CA ARG A 177 25.10 -8.59 5.87
C ARG A 177 24.00 -8.21 6.86
N SER A 178 22.73 -8.34 6.49
CA SER A 178 21.59 -8.09 7.39
C SER A 178 21.46 -9.13 8.51
N ARG A 179 22.02 -10.34 8.32
CA ARG A 179 22.05 -11.41 9.33
C ARG A 179 23.25 -11.34 10.28
N SER A 180 24.28 -10.54 9.98
CA SER A 180 25.49 -10.38 10.80
C SER A 180 25.50 -9.01 11.50
N GLY A 181 24.52 -8.82 12.38
CA GLY A 181 24.40 -7.64 13.24
C GLY A 181 24.25 -8.04 14.69
N SER A 182 25.16 -8.88 15.21
CA SER A 182 25.27 -9.12 16.65
C SER A 182 26.70 -9.55 16.99
N LEU A 183 27.34 -8.72 17.82
CA LEU A 183 28.45 -8.99 18.74
C LEU A 183 29.77 -9.51 18.13
N ALA A 184 30.77 -8.63 18.11
CA ALA A 184 32.17 -9.01 18.20
C ALA A 184 32.73 -8.38 19.49
N ASP A 185 32.86 -9.20 20.53
CA ASP A 185 33.76 -8.92 21.65
C ASP A 185 34.94 -9.91 21.56
N ALA A 186 36.13 -9.37 21.73
CA ALA A 186 37.39 -10.05 21.51
C ALA A 186 38.05 -10.34 22.85
N SER A 187 38.26 -11.61 23.16
CA SER A 187 39.37 -12.00 24.03
C SER A 187 39.88 -13.40 23.69
N LYS A 188 41.20 -13.52 23.85
CA LYS A 188 42.15 -14.51 23.34
C LYS A 188 42.73 -15.20 24.61
N VAL A 189 42.92 -16.51 24.71
CA VAL A 189 44.18 -17.35 24.60
C VAL A 189 44.05 -18.51 25.67
N PRO A 190 44.85 -19.61 25.75
CA PRO A 190 45.13 -20.75 24.83
C PRO A 190 45.02 -22.19 25.42
N ALA A 191 45.14 -23.19 24.52
CA ALA A 191 45.91 -24.47 24.54
C ALA A 191 45.73 -25.58 25.62
N ALA A 192 45.53 -26.83 25.16
CA ALA A 192 46.47 -27.98 25.16
C ALA A 192 45.69 -29.34 25.02
N ARG A 193 45.96 -30.19 24.00
CA ARG A 193 46.74 -31.47 24.03
C ARG A 193 45.97 -32.65 24.70
N ASP A 194 45.89 -33.91 24.23
CA ASP A 194 46.74 -34.82 23.43
C ASP A 194 45.87 -35.92 22.75
N ALA A 195 46.28 -36.45 21.57
CA ALA A 195 46.72 -37.85 21.24
C ALA A 195 45.66 -38.96 21.50
N ASP A 196 45.42 -39.97 20.66
CA ASP A 196 46.36 -40.79 19.87
C ASP A 196 45.59 -41.62 18.81
N ALA A 197 46.28 -42.07 17.76
CA ALA A 197 45.83 -43.00 16.70
C ALA A 197 46.09 -44.48 17.16
N PRO A 198 45.97 -45.59 16.37
CA PRO A 198 45.68 -45.73 14.93
C PRO A 198 44.76 -46.92 14.49
N SER A 199 44.56 -46.98 13.17
CA SER A 199 43.94 -47.97 12.24
C SER A 199 44.62 -49.39 12.25
N PRO A 200 44.45 -50.34 11.29
CA PRO A 200 43.60 -50.45 10.06
C PRO A 200 43.07 -51.90 9.72
N GLN A 201 42.55 -52.07 8.48
CA GLN A 201 42.51 -53.26 7.57
C GLN A 201 41.10 -53.80 7.25
N GLN A 202 40.50 -53.57 6.07
CA GLN A 202 40.74 -54.05 4.68
C GLN A 202 40.42 -55.55 4.42
N VAL A 203 39.23 -55.80 3.80
CA VAL A 203 38.83 -56.64 2.61
C VAL A 203 39.46 -58.06 2.42
N PRO A 204 38.97 -59.00 1.54
CA PRO A 204 37.80 -59.01 0.62
C PRO A 204 37.08 -60.39 0.37
N ALA A 205 36.14 -60.36 -0.61
CA ALA A 205 35.83 -61.36 -1.67
C ALA A 205 34.92 -62.57 -1.33
N GLU A 206 33.71 -62.70 -1.90
CA GLU A 206 33.27 -63.25 -3.21
C GLU A 206 32.96 -64.77 -3.21
N LYS A 207 31.74 -65.16 -3.66
CA LYS A 207 31.44 -66.05 -4.82
C LYS A 207 30.11 -66.85 -4.73
N ASP A 208 29.35 -66.73 -5.83
CA ASP A 208 28.62 -67.73 -6.65
C ASP A 208 27.54 -68.71 -6.10
N THR A 209 26.33 -68.55 -6.69
CA THR A 209 25.27 -69.46 -7.24
C THR A 209 25.49 -71.00 -7.31
N PRO A 210 24.49 -71.90 -7.63
CA PRO A 210 23.05 -71.76 -7.96
C PRO A 210 22.04 -72.88 -7.50
N SER A 211 20.73 -72.62 -7.78
CA SER A 211 19.59 -73.50 -8.20
C SER A 211 19.10 -74.76 -7.42
N ARG A 212 17.76 -74.87 -7.20
CA ARG A 212 16.81 -75.84 -7.86
C ARG A 212 15.47 -76.06 -7.11
N GLN A 213 14.37 -75.76 -7.83
CA GLN A 213 13.00 -76.36 -7.92
C GLN A 213 12.33 -77.09 -6.74
N SER A 214 11.05 -76.74 -6.47
CA SER A 214 9.88 -77.65 -6.55
C SER A 214 8.53 -76.93 -6.31
N GLU A 215 7.58 -77.14 -7.20
CA GLU A 215 6.13 -76.84 -7.12
C GLU A 215 5.39 -77.86 -6.19
N PRO A 216 4.07 -77.75 -5.80
CA PRO A 216 2.93 -77.46 -6.69
C PRO A 216 1.68 -76.71 -6.15
N LEU A 217 0.97 -76.13 -7.13
CA LEU A 217 -0.49 -75.94 -7.35
C LEU A 217 -1.53 -76.05 -6.21
N ALA A 218 -2.30 -74.97 -6.02
CA ALA A 218 -3.75 -75.03 -5.78
C ALA A 218 -4.47 -73.80 -6.39
N GLN A 219 -5.42 -74.07 -7.30
CA GLN A 219 -6.30 -73.12 -7.98
C GLN A 219 -7.24 -72.42 -6.97
N HIS A 220 -7.58 -71.13 -7.15
CA HIS A 220 -8.95 -70.61 -6.92
C HIS A 220 -9.23 -69.26 -7.62
N LYS A 221 -10.25 -69.31 -8.50
CA LYS A 221 -11.25 -68.32 -8.93
C LYS A 221 -10.87 -66.83 -9.10
N LYS A 222 -10.97 -66.38 -10.36
CA LYS A 222 -11.09 -64.97 -10.79
C LYS A 222 -12.29 -64.28 -10.11
N TYR A 223 -12.01 -63.26 -9.31
CA TYR A 223 -12.93 -62.15 -9.06
C TYR A 223 -12.30 -60.88 -9.68
N LEU A 224 -12.92 -60.35 -10.73
CA LEU A 224 -12.62 -58.98 -11.18
C LEU A 224 -13.19 -58.02 -10.15
N SER A 225 -12.32 -57.36 -9.41
CA SER A 225 -12.68 -56.18 -8.61
C SER A 225 -12.57 -54.94 -9.51
N PRO A 226 -13.48 -53.95 -9.41
CA PRO A 226 -13.36 -52.72 -10.16
C PRO A 226 -12.10 -51.98 -9.69
N GLN A 227 -11.14 -51.78 -10.61
CA GLN A 227 -9.99 -50.93 -10.37
C GLN A 227 -10.49 -49.50 -10.15
N PRO A 228 -10.11 -48.81 -9.07
CA PRO A 228 -10.34 -47.38 -8.95
C PRO A 228 -9.57 -46.68 -10.07
N SER A 229 -10.25 -45.78 -10.79
CA SER A 229 -9.60 -44.91 -11.77
C SER A 229 -8.36 -44.25 -11.15
N PRO A 230 -7.24 -44.10 -11.88
CA PRO A 230 -6.09 -43.38 -11.35
C PRO A 230 -6.53 -41.99 -10.91
N ALA A 231 -6.24 -41.62 -9.66
CA ALA A 231 -6.42 -40.26 -9.21
C ALA A 231 -5.62 -39.36 -10.17
N LEU A 232 -6.30 -38.39 -10.79
CA LEU A 232 -5.63 -37.38 -11.61
C LEU A 232 -4.52 -36.75 -10.75
N PRO A 233 -3.30 -36.59 -11.28
CA PRO A 233 -2.26 -35.87 -10.54
C PRO A 233 -2.80 -34.49 -10.15
N PRO A 234 -2.50 -33.99 -8.93
CA PRO A 234 -2.98 -32.70 -8.49
C PRO A 234 -2.57 -31.64 -9.52
N LYS A 235 -3.53 -30.83 -10.00
CA LYS A 235 -3.23 -29.72 -10.91
C LYS A 235 -2.26 -28.79 -10.17
N VAL A 236 -1.08 -28.56 -10.73
CA VAL A 236 -0.13 -27.55 -10.23
C VAL A 236 -0.84 -26.20 -10.21
N GLU A 237 -0.84 -25.52 -9.07
CA GLU A 237 -1.54 -24.24 -8.90
C GLU A 237 -0.63 -23.02 -9.14
N PRO A 238 -1.18 -21.88 -9.58
CA PRO A 238 -0.40 -20.65 -9.75
C PRO A 238 0.14 -20.14 -8.42
N ARG A 239 1.25 -19.39 -8.49
CA ARG A 239 1.89 -18.77 -7.34
C ARG A 239 2.01 -17.25 -7.46
N VAL A 240 2.22 -16.60 -6.34
CA VAL A 240 2.37 -15.16 -6.21
C VAL A 240 3.77 -14.83 -5.69
N LEU A 241 4.51 -14.01 -6.44
CA LEU A 241 5.87 -13.58 -6.10
C LEU A 241 6.27 -12.33 -6.88
N HIS A 242 7.33 -11.66 -6.43
CA HIS A 242 7.90 -10.57 -7.22
C HIS A 242 8.86 -11.13 -8.27
N GLY A 243 8.49 -11.02 -9.54
CA GLY A 243 9.22 -11.61 -10.66
C GLY A 243 10.70 -11.29 -10.68
N TYR A 244 11.52 -12.26 -11.07
CA TYR A 244 12.97 -12.11 -11.24
C TYR A 244 13.77 -11.80 -9.96
N THR A 245 13.15 -11.85 -8.78
CA THR A 245 13.80 -11.57 -7.48
C THR A 245 13.98 -12.82 -6.61
N LEU A 246 14.52 -12.67 -5.40
CA LEU A 246 14.75 -13.77 -4.44
C LEU A 246 13.61 -13.90 -3.41
N THR A 247 12.41 -13.47 -3.77
CA THR A 247 11.23 -13.51 -2.88
C THR A 247 10.69 -14.94 -2.80
N GLN A 248 10.38 -15.42 -1.60
CA GLN A 248 9.64 -16.68 -1.42
C GLN A 248 8.21 -16.48 -1.90
N SER A 249 7.66 -17.46 -2.59
CA SER A 249 6.31 -17.42 -3.15
C SER A 249 5.24 -17.89 -2.17
N VAL A 250 4.00 -17.47 -2.41
CA VAL A 250 2.80 -18.03 -1.78
C VAL A 250 1.83 -18.52 -2.86
N THR A 251 0.99 -19.50 -2.57
CA THR A 251 0.03 -20.00 -3.57
C THR A 251 -1.04 -18.96 -3.87
N PHE A 252 -1.49 -18.87 -5.13
CA PHE A 252 -2.57 -17.96 -5.52
C PHE A 252 -3.88 -18.26 -4.77
N ARG A 253 -4.19 -19.54 -4.55
CA ARG A 253 -5.36 -19.97 -3.77
C ARG A 253 -5.34 -19.44 -2.33
N SER A 254 -4.20 -19.52 -1.64
CA SER A 254 -4.08 -19.00 -0.26
C SER A 254 -4.33 -17.49 -0.19
N VAL A 255 -3.82 -16.74 -1.17
CA VAL A 255 -4.08 -15.30 -1.33
C VAL A 255 -5.58 -15.04 -1.55
N CYS A 256 -6.24 -15.80 -2.42
CA CYS A 256 -7.69 -15.69 -2.65
C CYS A 256 -8.51 -15.95 -1.38
N HIS A 257 -8.15 -16.95 -0.55
CA HIS A 257 -8.84 -17.23 0.71
C HIS A 257 -8.67 -16.11 1.74
N ALA A 258 -7.46 -15.54 1.87
CA ALA A 258 -7.24 -14.41 2.76
C ALA A 258 -8.03 -13.18 2.30
N ILE A 259 -8.02 -12.89 0.99
CA ILE A 259 -8.85 -11.82 0.43
C ILE A 259 -10.32 -12.08 0.74
N LYS A 260 -10.86 -13.28 0.50
CA LYS A 260 -12.26 -13.61 0.83
C LYS A 260 -12.60 -13.33 2.30
N SER A 261 -11.69 -13.70 3.20
CA SER A 261 -11.89 -13.61 4.65
C SER A 261 -11.88 -12.16 5.16
N PHE A 262 -11.09 -11.28 4.54
CA PHE A 262 -10.86 -9.92 5.03
C PHE A 262 -11.39 -8.80 4.10
N ALA A 263 -11.80 -9.13 2.87
CA ALA A 263 -12.22 -8.17 1.85
C ALA A 263 -13.21 -7.16 2.40
N PHE A 264 -14.18 -7.61 3.21
CA PHE A 264 -15.27 -6.77 3.66
C PHE A 264 -15.44 -6.70 5.19
N VAL A 265 -14.35 -6.92 5.94
CA VAL A 265 -14.35 -6.83 7.42
C VAL A 265 -14.34 -5.37 7.88
N SER A 266 -13.49 -4.53 7.28
CA SER A 266 -13.38 -3.11 7.67
C SER A 266 -14.44 -2.21 7.02
N THR A 267 -15.13 -2.70 5.99
CA THR A 267 -16.07 -1.92 5.15
C THR A 267 -16.86 -2.87 4.25
N ASP A 268 -18.05 -2.48 3.79
CA ASP A 268 -18.83 -3.21 2.78
C ASP A 268 -18.58 -2.73 1.33
N LEU A 269 -17.77 -1.69 1.16
CA LEU A 269 -17.49 -1.09 -0.15
C LEU A 269 -16.65 -2.00 -1.07
N PRO A 270 -16.82 -1.87 -2.40
CA PRO A 270 -16.17 -2.72 -3.39
C PRO A 270 -14.65 -2.78 -3.24
N LEU A 271 -14.11 -3.95 -3.61
CA LEU A 271 -12.68 -4.25 -3.66
C LEU A 271 -12.25 -4.46 -5.11
N ILE A 272 -11.17 -3.81 -5.53
CA ILE A 272 -10.53 -4.03 -6.83
C ILE A 272 -9.30 -4.93 -6.63
N VAL A 273 -9.18 -5.98 -7.42
CA VAL A 273 -8.00 -6.84 -7.48
C VAL A 273 -7.33 -6.65 -8.84
N SER A 274 -6.17 -6.00 -8.84
CA SER A 274 -5.32 -5.79 -10.01
C SER A 274 -4.38 -6.97 -10.20
N LEU A 275 -4.59 -7.72 -11.28
CA LEU A 275 -3.76 -8.86 -11.65
C LEU A 275 -2.63 -8.44 -12.59
N GLU A 276 -1.39 -8.74 -12.21
CA GLU A 276 -0.25 -8.75 -13.11
C GLU A 276 0.05 -10.21 -13.49
N VAL A 277 -0.29 -10.57 -14.73
CA VAL A 277 -0.33 -11.98 -15.16
C VAL A 277 0.91 -12.33 -15.96
N HIS A 278 1.74 -13.21 -15.39
CA HIS A 278 2.91 -13.83 -16.03
C HIS A 278 2.74 -15.33 -16.25
N ALA A 279 1.65 -15.91 -15.72
CA ALA A 279 1.30 -17.31 -15.87
C ALA A 279 0.96 -17.69 -17.33
N SER A 280 1.25 -18.94 -17.70
CA SER A 280 0.82 -19.62 -18.92
C SER A 280 -0.71 -19.70 -19.04
N LEU A 281 -1.22 -19.97 -20.25
CA LEU A 281 -2.67 -20.02 -20.47
C LEU A 281 -3.37 -21.12 -19.66
N SER A 282 -2.72 -22.28 -19.45
CA SER A 282 -3.25 -23.36 -18.61
C SER A 282 -3.32 -22.95 -17.13
N GLN A 283 -2.28 -22.28 -16.62
CA GLN A 283 -2.27 -21.74 -15.26
C GLN A 283 -3.29 -20.59 -15.09
N GLN A 284 -3.52 -19.79 -16.14
CA GLN A 284 -4.59 -18.78 -16.15
C GLN A 284 -5.98 -19.39 -16.08
N GLU A 285 -6.21 -20.55 -16.70
CA GLU A 285 -7.47 -21.30 -16.54
C GLU A 285 -7.68 -21.71 -15.08
N VAL A 286 -6.62 -22.23 -14.42
CA VAL A 286 -6.65 -22.55 -12.99
C VAL A 286 -6.88 -21.29 -12.13
N MET A 287 -6.32 -20.13 -12.49
CA MET A 287 -6.62 -18.86 -11.81
C MET A 287 -8.11 -18.53 -11.87
N VAL A 288 -8.75 -18.72 -13.03
CA VAL A 288 -10.19 -18.46 -13.23
C VAL A 288 -11.02 -19.44 -12.40
N GLU A 289 -10.67 -20.74 -12.40
CA GLU A 289 -11.30 -21.76 -11.55
C GLU A 289 -11.25 -21.35 -10.07
N ILE A 290 -10.05 -21.05 -9.56
CA ILE A 290 -9.83 -20.62 -8.16
C ILE A 290 -10.66 -19.38 -7.82
N MET A 291 -10.63 -18.34 -8.65
CA MET A 291 -11.38 -17.12 -8.37
C MET A 291 -12.89 -17.35 -8.36
N LYS A 292 -13.43 -18.13 -9.32
CA LYS A 292 -14.85 -18.46 -9.37
C LYS A 292 -15.28 -19.33 -8.19
N GLU A 293 -14.45 -20.26 -7.75
CA GLU A 293 -14.68 -21.10 -6.59
C GLU A 293 -14.62 -20.29 -5.28
N VAL A 294 -13.48 -19.65 -5.02
CA VAL A 294 -13.21 -19.00 -3.73
C VAL A 294 -14.03 -17.73 -3.57
N TRP A 295 -14.15 -16.89 -4.61
CA TRP A 295 -14.89 -15.62 -4.56
C TRP A 295 -16.33 -15.73 -5.10
N SER A 296 -16.88 -16.94 -5.17
CA SER A 296 -18.31 -17.15 -5.47
C SER A 296 -19.20 -16.25 -4.59
N GLY A 297 -20.20 -15.61 -5.21
CA GLY A 297 -21.07 -14.62 -4.58
C GLY A 297 -20.50 -13.20 -4.46
N PHE A 298 -19.17 -13.07 -4.35
CA PHE A 298 -18.48 -11.77 -4.29
C PHE A 298 -18.07 -11.23 -5.67
N LEU A 299 -17.87 -12.08 -6.68
CA LEU A 299 -17.60 -11.61 -8.04
C LEU A 299 -18.81 -10.85 -8.63
N VAL A 300 -18.52 -9.96 -9.58
CA VAL A 300 -19.53 -9.30 -10.41
C VAL A 300 -20.28 -10.35 -11.23
N ASP A 301 -21.61 -10.26 -11.26
CA ASP A 301 -22.44 -11.16 -12.06
C ASP A 301 -22.29 -10.81 -13.55
N LEU A 302 -21.72 -11.73 -14.32
CA LEU A 302 -21.49 -11.55 -15.75
C LEU A 302 -22.76 -11.76 -16.60
N THR A 303 -23.83 -12.35 -16.03
CA THR A 303 -25.06 -12.67 -16.77
C THR A 303 -25.95 -11.44 -16.99
N ASN A 304 -25.80 -10.41 -16.16
CA ASN A 304 -26.65 -9.22 -16.14
C ASN A 304 -25.87 -7.93 -16.41
N VAL A 305 -24.84 -8.00 -17.25
CA VAL A 305 -24.02 -6.83 -17.60
C VAL A 305 -24.74 -5.97 -18.65
N PRO A 306 -25.02 -4.68 -18.38
CA PRO A 306 -25.63 -3.80 -19.36
C PRO A 306 -24.77 -3.66 -20.63
N GLN A 307 -25.44 -3.51 -21.79
CA GLN A 307 -24.76 -3.36 -23.07
C GLN A 307 -23.98 -2.02 -23.15
N ASP A 308 -24.53 -0.95 -22.58
CA ASP A 308 -23.88 0.34 -22.40
C ASP A 308 -23.22 0.41 -21.02
N LEU A 309 -22.02 -0.17 -20.93
CA LEU A 309 -21.22 -0.20 -19.71
C LEU A 309 -20.80 1.22 -19.29
N ILE A 310 -21.51 1.81 -18.32
CA ILE A 310 -21.05 2.96 -17.54
C ILE A 310 -20.36 2.49 -16.26
N LEU A 311 -19.48 3.33 -15.69
CA LEU A 311 -18.89 3.03 -14.39
C LEU A 311 -19.98 3.09 -13.31
N PRO A 312 -20.28 1.99 -12.61
CA PRO A 312 -21.26 1.98 -11.53
C PRO A 312 -20.76 2.77 -10.33
N SER A 313 -21.65 3.02 -9.38
CA SER A 313 -21.32 3.66 -8.13
C SER A 313 -20.78 2.66 -7.10
N PRO A 314 -19.95 3.07 -6.12
CA PRO A 314 -19.53 2.19 -5.04
C PRO A 314 -20.70 1.57 -4.27
N GLN A 315 -21.83 2.29 -4.14
CA GLN A 315 -23.05 1.78 -3.51
C GLN A 315 -23.63 0.58 -4.27
N ALA A 316 -23.66 0.62 -5.60
CA ALA A 316 -24.19 -0.46 -6.44
C ALA A 316 -23.32 -1.72 -6.41
N LEU A 317 -22.04 -1.58 -6.04
CA LEU A 317 -21.04 -2.66 -6.01
C LEU A 317 -20.66 -3.09 -4.60
N LYS A 318 -21.50 -2.81 -3.60
CA LYS A 318 -21.26 -3.28 -2.23
C LYS A 318 -21.05 -4.79 -2.19
N LYS A 319 -20.07 -5.21 -1.40
CA LYS A 319 -19.61 -6.60 -1.26
C LYS A 319 -19.21 -7.24 -2.60
N LYS A 320 -18.77 -6.46 -3.59
CA LYS A 320 -18.24 -7.00 -4.85
C LYS A 320 -16.73 -6.89 -4.98
N ILE A 321 -16.13 -7.92 -5.57
CA ILE A 321 -14.72 -7.99 -5.99
C ILE A 321 -14.66 -7.79 -7.50
N LEU A 322 -13.97 -6.74 -7.93
CA LEU A 322 -13.76 -6.37 -9.32
C LEU A 322 -12.37 -6.81 -9.75
N ILE A 323 -12.27 -7.48 -10.90
CA ILE A 323 -10.99 -7.93 -11.44
C ILE A 323 -10.48 -6.88 -12.43
N LYS A 324 -9.34 -6.26 -12.12
CA LYS A 324 -8.60 -5.45 -13.07
C LYS A 324 -7.58 -6.32 -13.78
N VAL A 325 -7.82 -6.59 -15.06
CA VAL A 325 -6.97 -7.43 -15.91
C VAL A 325 -6.94 -6.90 -17.34
N LYS A 326 -5.92 -7.28 -18.11
CA LYS A 326 -5.77 -6.84 -19.50
C LYS A 326 -6.94 -7.33 -20.35
N TRP A 327 -7.54 -6.40 -21.10
CA TRP A 327 -8.61 -6.75 -22.04
C TRP A 327 -8.05 -7.36 -23.33
N THR A 328 -8.69 -8.43 -23.79
CA THR A 328 -8.41 -9.10 -25.07
C THR A 328 -9.75 -9.40 -25.74
N PRO A 329 -10.02 -8.89 -26.97
CA PRO A 329 -11.24 -9.23 -27.67
C PRO A 329 -11.31 -10.72 -28.00
N ASN A 330 -12.52 -11.27 -28.03
CA ASN A 330 -12.81 -12.67 -28.33
C ASN A 330 -12.41 -12.99 -29.78
N THR A 331 -11.43 -13.87 -30.00
CA THR A 331 -11.09 -14.37 -31.33
C THR A 331 -11.86 -15.66 -31.61
N GLU A 332 -13.11 -15.55 -32.05
CA GLU A 332 -13.71 -16.61 -32.88
C GLU A 332 -13.31 -16.47 -34.35
N THR A 333 -12.67 -15.35 -34.75
CA THR A 333 -12.22 -15.11 -36.14
C THR A 333 -10.73 -14.74 -36.30
N GLY A 334 -9.91 -14.79 -35.24
CA GLY A 334 -8.44 -14.66 -35.40
C GLY A 334 -7.92 -13.35 -35.99
N GLU A 335 -8.71 -12.27 -36.01
CA GLU A 335 -8.27 -10.97 -36.49
C GLU A 335 -7.98 -10.02 -35.32
N SER A 336 -6.72 -10.01 -34.89
CA SER A 336 -6.18 -8.95 -34.04
C SER A 336 -5.98 -7.67 -34.86
N ASN A 337 -6.58 -6.56 -34.43
CA ASN A 337 -6.18 -5.22 -34.89
C ASN A 337 -4.83 -4.85 -34.25
N ASN A 338 -3.77 -5.12 -35.03
CA ASN A 338 -2.41 -4.59 -35.02
C ASN A 338 -1.45 -4.83 -33.83
N PRO A 339 -0.13 -4.92 -34.13
CA PRO A 339 0.84 -5.72 -33.39
C PRO A 339 1.59 -4.97 -32.28
N LEU A 340 2.13 -5.77 -31.36
CA LEU A 340 3.01 -5.42 -30.26
C LEU A 340 4.34 -4.79 -30.71
N GLU A 341 4.68 -3.63 -30.14
CA GLU A 341 6.06 -3.34 -29.76
C GLU A 341 6.44 -4.11 -28.48
N GLN A 342 7.72 -4.41 -28.36
CA GLN A 342 8.29 -5.30 -27.36
C GLN A 342 7.95 -4.93 -25.92
N VAL A 343 7.62 -5.97 -25.15
CA VAL A 343 7.62 -5.98 -23.70
C VAL A 343 9.04 -5.68 -23.20
N ASN A 344 9.26 -4.44 -22.79
CA ASN A 344 10.11 -4.12 -21.66
C ASN A 344 9.16 -3.61 -20.56
N SER A 345 9.06 -4.37 -19.48
CA SER A 345 8.61 -3.84 -18.19
C SER A 345 9.50 -2.63 -17.87
N PRO A 346 8.96 -1.46 -17.45
CA PRO A 346 9.81 -0.37 -17.01
C PRO A 346 10.34 -0.71 -15.60
N SER A 347 11.38 -1.53 -15.60
CA SER A 347 12.31 -1.71 -14.49
C SER A 347 13.72 -1.29 -14.93
N THR A 348 13.89 -0.33 -15.85
CA THR A 348 15.15 0.40 -16.06
C THR A 348 14.93 1.62 -16.96
N ASP A 349 15.04 2.83 -16.41
CA ASP A 349 15.19 4.06 -17.21
C ASP A 349 16.62 4.12 -17.78
N GLY A 350 16.72 4.29 -19.09
CA GLY A 350 17.97 4.54 -19.82
C GLY A 350 17.66 5.14 -21.19
N ILE A 351 18.08 6.39 -21.37
CA ILE A 351 17.91 7.27 -22.54
C ILE A 351 18.69 6.76 -23.76
N THR A 352 18.12 6.90 -24.97
CA THR A 352 18.81 7.37 -26.19
C THR A 352 17.80 7.81 -27.25
N GLU A 353 18.04 8.98 -27.85
CA GLU A 353 17.30 9.59 -28.96
C GLU A 353 17.72 9.05 -30.34
N ASP A 354 16.87 9.37 -31.33
CA ASP A 354 17.05 9.44 -32.80
C ASP A 354 16.89 8.21 -33.72
N GLY A 355 16.05 8.41 -34.75
CA GLY A 355 16.41 8.07 -36.13
C GLY A 355 15.69 6.90 -36.84
N ASN A 356 14.51 7.21 -37.39
CA ASN A 356 13.79 6.63 -38.54
C ASN A 356 14.44 5.49 -39.39
N PHE A 357 13.74 4.36 -39.64
CA PHE A 357 13.78 3.56 -40.89
C PHE A 357 12.58 2.59 -40.99
N THR A 358 12.08 2.41 -42.22
CA THR A 358 10.87 1.66 -42.62
C THR A 358 11.12 0.19 -43.03
N SER A 359 10.07 -0.65 -42.85
CA SER A 359 9.75 -1.96 -43.48
C SER A 359 10.31 -3.26 -42.84
N PRO A 360 9.71 -4.47 -43.08
CA PRO A 360 8.29 -4.84 -43.18
C PRO A 360 7.88 -5.97 -42.18
N GLU A 361 6.57 -6.19 -42.11
CA GLU A 361 5.77 -7.28 -41.49
C GLU A 361 6.47 -8.32 -40.58
N LYS A 362 6.10 -8.32 -39.28
CA LYS A 362 6.40 -9.40 -38.32
C LYS A 362 5.13 -10.07 -37.81
N ASN A 363 5.13 -11.40 -37.93
CA ASN A 363 4.15 -12.37 -37.45
C ASN A 363 3.40 -11.97 -36.17
N LYS A 364 2.06 -12.07 -36.22
CA LYS A 364 1.12 -11.85 -35.11
C LYS A 364 1.48 -12.76 -33.92
N LYS A 365 1.92 -12.18 -32.80
CA LYS A 365 2.13 -12.94 -31.55
C LYS A 365 0.78 -13.19 -30.88
N ALA A 366 0.55 -14.43 -30.44
CA ALA A 366 -0.64 -14.82 -29.69
C ALA A 366 -0.83 -13.97 -28.43
N SER A 367 -2.09 -13.76 -28.05
CA SER A 367 -2.45 -13.08 -26.80
C SER A 367 -1.82 -13.81 -25.60
N LYS A 368 -1.25 -13.04 -24.68
CA LYS A 368 -0.70 -13.56 -23.41
C LYS A 368 -1.76 -13.75 -22.33
N VAL A 369 -3.00 -13.30 -22.55
CA VAL A 369 -4.07 -13.38 -21.57
C VAL A 369 -5.23 -14.20 -22.15
N LEU A 370 -5.69 -15.18 -21.37
CA LEU A 370 -6.81 -16.07 -21.67
C LEU A 370 -8.11 -15.27 -21.71
N THR A 371 -8.96 -15.51 -22.71
CA THR A 371 -10.26 -14.84 -22.84
C THR A 371 -11.10 -14.96 -21.57
N ALA A 372 -11.24 -16.17 -21.02
CA ALA A 372 -12.02 -16.41 -19.80
C ALA A 372 -11.51 -15.62 -18.59
N LEU A 373 -10.21 -15.31 -18.54
CA LEU A 373 -9.63 -14.43 -17.53
C LEU A 373 -9.94 -12.96 -17.84
N SER A 374 -9.80 -12.56 -19.10
CA SER A 374 -10.09 -11.21 -19.59
C SER A 374 -11.55 -10.78 -19.37
N GLU A 375 -12.50 -11.71 -19.55
CA GLU A 375 -13.94 -11.51 -19.36
C GLU A 375 -14.33 -11.18 -17.92
N LEU A 376 -13.51 -11.56 -16.92
CA LEU A 376 -13.72 -11.14 -15.53
C LEU A 376 -13.53 -9.63 -15.34
N GLY A 377 -12.79 -8.97 -16.24
CA GLY A 377 -12.58 -7.53 -16.26
C GLY A 377 -13.74 -6.77 -16.88
N VAL A 378 -14.83 -6.57 -16.13
CA VAL A 378 -16.03 -5.86 -16.62
C VAL A 378 -15.87 -4.35 -16.54
N TYR A 379 -15.76 -3.82 -15.32
CA TYR A 379 -15.70 -2.38 -15.03
C TYR A 379 -14.27 -1.83 -14.89
N THR A 380 -13.28 -2.71 -14.98
CA THR A 380 -11.86 -2.39 -14.72
C THR A 380 -10.94 -2.98 -15.78
N ARG A 381 -11.25 -2.74 -17.06
CA ARG A 381 -10.48 -3.27 -18.21
C ARG A 381 -9.14 -2.55 -18.33
N ALA A 382 -8.05 -3.27 -18.15
CA ALA A 382 -6.72 -2.67 -18.26
C ALA A 382 -6.27 -2.58 -19.72
N TYR A 383 -5.84 -1.37 -20.12
CA TYR A 383 -5.25 -1.10 -21.44
C TYR A 383 -3.90 -0.40 -21.28
N THR A 384 -3.04 -0.56 -22.29
CA THR A 384 -1.79 0.19 -22.36
C THR A 384 -2.06 1.60 -22.84
N PHE A 385 -1.65 2.59 -22.04
CA PHE A 385 -1.73 3.99 -22.42
C PHE A 385 -0.67 4.32 -23.48
N LYS A 386 -1.10 4.98 -24.55
CA LYS A 386 -0.27 5.55 -25.63
C LYS A 386 -0.51 7.05 -25.71
N HIS A 387 -1.77 7.47 -25.83
CA HIS A 387 -2.22 8.86 -25.90
C HIS A 387 -3.73 8.94 -25.66
N PHE A 388 -4.26 10.12 -25.29
CA PHE A 388 -5.69 10.28 -24.97
C PHE A 388 -6.64 10.15 -26.18
N SER A 389 -6.14 10.26 -27.41
CA SER A 389 -6.95 10.05 -28.62
C SER A 389 -7.01 8.58 -29.07
N GLN A 390 -6.43 7.63 -28.32
CA GLN A 390 -6.51 6.22 -28.67
C GLN A 390 -7.94 5.71 -28.50
N PRO A 391 -8.43 4.76 -29.33
CA PRO A 391 -9.80 4.28 -29.24
C PRO A 391 -10.17 3.75 -27.86
N GLU A 392 -9.23 3.12 -27.16
CA GLU A 392 -9.50 2.56 -25.82
C GLU A 392 -9.77 3.63 -24.76
N ALA A 393 -9.32 4.88 -24.97
CA ALA A 393 -9.55 5.98 -24.04
C ALA A 393 -11.00 6.50 -24.06
N SER A 394 -11.85 6.07 -24.99
CA SER A 394 -13.28 6.39 -24.99
C SER A 394 -14.14 5.31 -24.33
N ILE A 395 -13.57 4.14 -23.99
CA ILE A 395 -14.30 3.04 -23.36
C ILE A 395 -14.55 3.38 -21.89
N PRO A 396 -15.79 3.51 -21.37
CA PRO A 396 -16.02 4.01 -20.01
C PRO A 396 -15.35 3.19 -18.90
N THR A 397 -15.17 1.89 -19.11
CA THR A 397 -14.59 0.95 -18.13
C THR A 397 -13.08 0.75 -18.27
N HIS A 398 -12.40 1.51 -19.14
CA HIS A 398 -10.97 1.40 -19.30
C HIS A 398 -10.23 1.91 -18.05
N VAL A 399 -9.09 1.27 -17.78
CA VAL A 399 -8.17 1.64 -16.72
C VAL A 399 -6.77 1.76 -17.32
N PHE A 400 -6.21 2.97 -17.25
CA PHE A 400 -4.79 3.18 -17.54
C PHE A 400 -3.94 3.04 -16.27
N SER A 401 -2.68 2.64 -16.44
CA SER A 401 -1.70 2.57 -15.35
C SER A 401 -0.45 3.33 -15.77
N LEU A 402 -0.09 4.37 -15.02
CA LEU A 402 1.06 5.24 -15.30
C LEU A 402 2.05 5.21 -14.14
N SER A 403 3.34 5.33 -14.44
CA SER A 403 4.37 5.52 -13.40
C SER A 403 4.33 6.96 -12.89
N GLU A 404 4.80 7.17 -11.66
CA GLU A 404 4.98 8.52 -11.09
C GLU A 404 5.76 9.47 -12.01
N SER A 405 6.82 8.98 -12.69
CA SER A 405 7.64 9.80 -13.58
C SER A 405 6.83 10.29 -14.77
N LYS A 406 5.96 9.44 -15.32
CA LYS A 406 5.08 9.80 -16.44
C LYS A 406 4.02 10.82 -16.00
N MET A 407 3.48 10.67 -14.80
CA MET A 407 2.54 11.65 -14.22
C MET A 407 3.17 13.04 -14.09
N HIS A 408 4.38 13.13 -13.53
CA HIS A 408 5.09 14.40 -13.42
C HIS A 408 5.41 15.02 -14.78
N SER A 409 5.88 14.21 -15.73
CA SER A 409 6.17 14.67 -17.09
C SER A 409 4.93 15.21 -17.79
N MET A 410 3.78 14.53 -17.66
CA MET A 410 2.53 14.97 -18.29
C MET A 410 1.93 16.20 -17.61
N HIS A 411 2.02 16.31 -16.28
CA HIS A 411 1.51 17.47 -15.56
C HIS A 411 2.12 18.80 -16.03
N ALA A 412 3.42 18.82 -16.30
CA ALA A 412 4.11 20.01 -16.76
C ALA A 412 3.78 20.40 -18.22
N ASP A 413 3.26 19.45 -19.01
CA ASP A 413 3.01 19.62 -20.44
C ASP A 413 1.67 20.35 -20.69
N PRO A 414 1.65 21.42 -21.51
CA PRO A 414 0.48 22.29 -21.70
C PRO A 414 -0.72 21.59 -22.35
N VAL A 415 -0.51 20.46 -23.03
CA VAL A 415 -1.57 19.69 -23.69
C VAL A 415 -1.94 18.49 -22.85
N HIS A 416 -0.94 17.71 -22.42
CA HIS A 416 -1.16 16.48 -21.68
C HIS A 416 -1.58 16.68 -20.24
N GLY A 417 -1.19 17.78 -19.59
CA GLY A 417 -1.57 18.10 -18.22
C GLY A 417 -3.09 18.29 -18.07
N PRO A 418 -3.70 19.24 -18.77
CA PRO A 418 -5.15 19.43 -18.76
C PRO A 418 -5.91 18.19 -19.23
N ALA A 419 -5.44 17.53 -20.30
CA ALA A 419 -6.07 16.31 -20.81
C ALA A 419 -6.06 15.16 -19.79
N LEU A 420 -4.98 14.99 -19.03
CA LEU A 420 -4.89 14.01 -17.94
C LEU A 420 -5.88 14.32 -16.81
N PHE A 421 -5.98 15.58 -16.41
CA PHE A 421 -6.92 16.00 -15.39
C PHE A 421 -8.37 15.75 -15.81
N ASP A 422 -8.73 16.14 -17.04
CA ASP A 422 -10.08 15.97 -17.57
C ASP A 422 -10.44 14.51 -17.81
N HIS A 423 -9.50 13.71 -18.29
CA HIS A 423 -9.65 12.25 -18.38
C HIS A 423 -10.04 11.64 -17.02
N ASN A 424 -9.34 12.03 -15.96
CA ASN A 424 -9.53 11.48 -14.62
C ASN A 424 -10.86 11.87 -13.97
N LYS A 425 -11.64 12.78 -14.55
CA LYS A 425 -13.02 13.05 -14.09
C LYS A 425 -13.97 11.91 -14.44
N ASN A 426 -13.72 11.23 -15.56
CA ASN A 426 -14.65 10.28 -16.16
C ASN A 426 -14.13 8.83 -16.10
N PHE A 427 -12.82 8.63 -16.18
CA PHE A 427 -12.20 7.31 -16.32
C PHE A 427 -11.24 7.01 -15.17
N LEU A 428 -10.98 5.72 -14.93
CA LEU A 428 -10.11 5.27 -13.85
C LEU A 428 -8.64 5.30 -14.26
N LEU A 429 -7.80 5.87 -13.39
CA LEU A 429 -6.36 5.88 -13.54
C LEU A 429 -5.69 5.29 -12.30
N ARG A 430 -4.76 4.36 -12.55
CA ARG A 430 -3.82 3.85 -11.55
C ARG A 430 -2.47 4.52 -11.70
N VAL A 431 -1.89 4.94 -10.58
CA VAL A 431 -0.50 5.40 -10.49
C VAL A 431 0.28 4.46 -9.60
N PHE A 432 1.53 4.15 -9.97
CA PHE A 432 2.40 3.29 -9.18
C PHE A 432 3.84 3.85 -9.06
N PRO A 433 4.58 3.46 -8.00
CA PRO A 433 5.95 3.90 -7.78
C PRO A 433 6.90 3.36 -8.86
N LYS A 434 7.91 4.13 -9.26
CA LYS A 434 8.88 3.68 -10.29
C LYS A 434 9.76 2.53 -9.78
N GLY A 435 10.21 1.67 -10.69
CA GLY A 435 11.05 0.51 -10.36
C GLY A 435 12.39 0.81 -9.69
N THR A 436 12.89 2.06 -9.74
CA THR A 436 14.12 2.45 -9.02
C THR A 436 13.91 2.61 -7.50
N ARG A 437 12.67 2.60 -7.01
CA ARG A 437 12.31 2.58 -5.57
C ARG A 437 12.45 1.18 -4.96
N ILE A 438 13.63 0.57 -5.14
CA ILE A 438 13.93 -0.80 -4.67
C ILE A 438 13.78 -0.97 -3.16
N ASN A 439 13.92 0.11 -2.39
CA ASN A 439 13.76 0.13 -0.94
C ASN A 439 12.28 0.25 -0.47
N SER A 440 11.33 0.11 -1.40
CA SER A 440 9.89 0.25 -1.16
C SER A 440 9.47 1.62 -0.63
N SER A 441 10.24 2.69 -0.91
CA SER A 441 9.80 4.06 -0.63
C SER A 441 8.54 4.41 -1.42
N ASN A 442 7.73 5.31 -0.89
CA ASN A 442 6.51 5.77 -1.53
C ASN A 442 6.70 7.10 -2.28
N VAL A 443 5.85 7.27 -3.28
CA VAL A 443 5.62 8.53 -3.99
C VAL A 443 4.85 9.49 -3.07
N ASP A 444 4.82 10.78 -3.41
CA ASP A 444 3.85 11.69 -2.79
C ASP A 444 2.46 11.48 -3.40
N PRO A 445 1.46 10.96 -2.65
CA PRO A 445 0.15 10.71 -3.22
C PRO A 445 -0.66 12.00 -3.46
N THR A 446 -0.36 13.10 -2.75
CA THR A 446 -1.13 14.35 -2.84
C THR A 446 -1.02 14.98 -4.21
N PHE A 447 0.18 14.98 -4.81
CA PHE A 447 0.40 15.41 -6.18
C PHE A 447 -0.53 14.67 -7.16
N HIS A 448 -0.60 13.35 -7.03
CA HIS A 448 -1.35 12.50 -7.94
C HIS A 448 -2.87 12.63 -7.75
N TRP A 449 -3.35 12.78 -6.50
CA TRP A 449 -4.75 13.08 -6.21
C TRP A 449 -5.18 14.44 -6.77
N ARG A 450 -4.29 15.44 -6.76
CA ARG A 450 -4.52 16.76 -7.39
C ARG A 450 -4.57 16.71 -8.91
N GLN A 451 -4.04 15.65 -9.53
CA GLN A 451 -4.29 15.34 -10.95
C GLN A 451 -5.58 14.53 -11.17
N GLY A 452 -6.36 14.26 -10.11
CA GLY A 452 -7.59 13.47 -10.16
C GLY A 452 -7.39 11.95 -10.20
N ALA A 453 -6.16 11.43 -10.07
CA ALA A 453 -5.92 10.00 -10.14
C ALA A 453 -6.60 9.26 -8.98
N GLN A 454 -7.40 8.22 -9.28
CA GLN A 454 -8.21 7.51 -8.29
C GLN A 454 -7.39 6.50 -7.48
N MET A 455 -6.56 5.71 -8.17
CA MET A 455 -5.83 4.58 -7.57
C MET A 455 -4.34 4.90 -7.49
N VAL A 456 -3.94 5.68 -6.49
CA VAL A 456 -2.52 5.96 -6.23
C VAL A 456 -1.96 4.84 -5.35
N ALA A 457 -1.32 3.85 -5.97
CA ALA A 457 -0.84 2.65 -5.31
C ALA A 457 0.47 2.90 -4.55
N LEU A 458 0.49 2.52 -3.26
CA LEU A 458 1.64 2.71 -2.37
C LEU A 458 2.16 1.37 -1.83
N ASN A 459 3.42 1.33 -1.42
CA ASN A 459 4.04 0.24 -0.66
C ASN A 459 3.62 0.34 0.82
N TRP A 460 2.64 -0.48 1.24
CA TRP A 460 2.00 -0.42 2.57
C TRP A 460 2.87 -0.87 3.74
N GLN A 461 3.91 -1.64 3.45
CA GLN A 461 4.92 -2.09 4.41
C GLN A 461 5.87 -0.97 4.85
N LYS A 462 5.86 0.19 4.17
CA LYS A 462 6.73 1.33 4.50
C LYS A 462 5.94 2.50 5.08
N ILE A 463 6.11 2.75 6.38
CA ILE A 463 5.57 3.95 7.04
C ILE A 463 6.50 5.15 6.75
N ASP A 464 6.18 5.90 5.70
CA ASP A 464 6.87 7.13 5.29
C ASP A 464 5.89 8.27 4.99
N LYS A 465 6.34 9.35 4.31
CA LYS A 465 5.48 10.49 3.96
C LYS A 465 4.21 10.04 3.22
N GLY A 466 4.36 9.23 2.18
CA GLY A 466 3.24 8.81 1.36
C GLY A 466 2.21 7.99 2.16
N MET A 467 2.68 7.07 3.02
CA MET A 467 1.79 6.27 3.84
C MET A 467 1.07 7.07 4.93
N MET A 468 1.74 8.05 5.54
CA MET A 468 1.11 8.95 6.52
C MET A 468 -0.02 9.78 5.87
N LEU A 469 0.21 10.30 4.66
CA LEU A 469 -0.78 11.04 3.89
C LEU A 469 -1.95 10.15 3.45
N ASN A 470 -1.67 8.91 3.04
CA ASN A 470 -2.68 7.90 2.70
C ASN A 470 -3.60 7.57 3.89
N GLU A 471 -3.02 7.34 5.08
CA GLU A 471 -3.83 7.11 6.28
C GLU A 471 -4.65 8.35 6.65
N GLY A 472 -4.12 9.57 6.48
CA GLY A 472 -4.86 10.81 6.67
C GLY A 472 -6.02 10.99 5.67
N MET A 473 -5.84 10.58 4.41
CA MET A 473 -6.85 10.67 3.36
C MET A 473 -8.02 9.72 3.58
N PHE A 474 -7.73 8.46 3.96
CA PHE A 474 -8.71 7.37 4.01
C PHE A 474 -9.20 7.02 5.42
N ALA A 475 -8.77 7.78 6.44
CA ALA A 475 -9.22 7.62 7.82
C ALA A 475 -10.75 7.59 7.92
N SER A 476 -11.32 6.45 8.34
CA SER A 476 -12.77 6.30 8.55
C SER A 476 -13.66 6.53 7.32
N THR A 477 -13.11 6.34 6.12
CA THR A 477 -13.87 6.51 4.86
C THR A 477 -14.23 5.18 4.19
N GLY A 478 -13.85 4.05 4.80
CA GLY A 478 -13.99 2.73 4.18
C GLY A 478 -13.12 2.54 2.94
N GLY A 479 -12.09 3.37 2.77
CA GLY A 479 -11.13 3.31 1.66
C GLY A 479 -11.60 3.95 0.35
N TRP A 480 -12.75 4.62 0.36
CA TRP A 480 -13.28 5.40 -0.76
C TRP A 480 -13.53 6.84 -0.29
N VAL A 481 -13.12 7.83 -1.07
CA VAL A 481 -13.33 9.26 -0.76
C VAL A 481 -13.84 9.96 -2.00
N LEU A 482 -15.04 10.55 -1.93
CA LEU A 482 -15.56 11.34 -3.04
C LEU A 482 -14.61 12.51 -3.30
N LYS A 483 -14.23 12.71 -4.56
CA LYS A 483 -13.36 13.81 -4.97
C LYS A 483 -14.04 15.16 -4.69
N PRO A 484 -13.31 16.27 -4.57
CA PRO A 484 -13.92 17.60 -4.45
C PRO A 484 -14.76 17.96 -5.68
N GLU A 485 -15.57 19.01 -5.55
CA GLU A 485 -16.24 19.60 -6.72
C GLU A 485 -15.19 20.07 -7.75
N GLY A 486 -15.52 19.97 -9.04
CA GLY A 486 -14.58 20.23 -10.13
C GLY A 486 -13.59 19.11 -10.46
N TYR A 487 -13.51 18.06 -9.63
CA TYR A 487 -12.75 16.82 -9.91
C TYR A 487 -13.64 15.64 -10.34
N ARG A 488 -14.95 15.85 -10.42
CA ARG A 488 -15.97 14.84 -10.73
C ARG A 488 -16.47 14.99 -12.18
N CYS A 489 -17.12 13.95 -12.68
CA CYS A 489 -17.89 14.00 -13.92
C CYS A 489 -19.05 15.03 -13.79
N THR A 490 -19.28 15.84 -14.82
CA THR A 490 -20.27 16.93 -14.83
C THR A 490 -21.68 16.50 -15.25
N GLU A 491 -21.89 15.25 -15.67
CA GLU A 491 -23.15 14.82 -16.30
C GLU A 491 -24.32 14.57 -15.34
N SER A 492 -24.11 14.61 -14.01
CA SER A 492 -25.22 14.50 -13.05
C SER A 492 -25.94 15.83 -12.77
N SER A 493 -25.45 16.97 -13.30
CA SER A 493 -26.07 18.29 -13.11
C SER A 493 -26.95 18.63 -14.33
N LYS A 494 -28.27 18.59 -14.15
CA LYS A 494 -29.26 19.09 -15.12
C LYS A 494 -29.30 20.62 -15.23
N SER A 495 -28.34 21.35 -14.67
CA SER A 495 -28.29 22.82 -14.75
C SER A 495 -26.94 23.32 -15.23
N SER A 496 -26.97 23.97 -16.40
CA SER A 496 -25.93 24.82 -17.02
C SER A 496 -24.54 24.20 -17.25
N LYS A 497 -24.09 24.23 -18.51
CA LYS A 497 -22.75 23.83 -19.01
C LYS A 497 -21.60 24.77 -18.53
N SER A 498 -21.61 25.20 -17.26
CA SER A 498 -20.46 25.90 -16.68
C SER A 498 -19.45 24.86 -16.21
N MET A 499 -18.18 24.98 -16.63
CA MET A 499 -17.11 24.16 -16.08
C MET A 499 -16.99 24.47 -14.59
N VAL A 500 -17.35 23.52 -13.73
CA VAL A 500 -17.11 23.66 -12.29
C VAL A 500 -15.61 23.51 -12.05
N VAL A 501 -14.98 24.59 -11.62
CA VAL A 501 -13.56 24.63 -11.26
C VAL A 501 -13.44 24.32 -9.77
N PRO A 502 -12.40 23.58 -9.33
CA PRO A 502 -12.17 23.38 -7.91
C PRO A 502 -12.14 24.69 -7.12
N GLN A 503 -12.92 24.77 -6.05
CA GLN A 503 -12.92 25.93 -5.17
C GLN A 503 -11.60 26.00 -4.42
N LYS A 504 -10.88 27.09 -4.60
CA LYS A 504 -9.61 27.38 -3.92
C LYS A 504 -9.79 28.54 -2.97
N GLN A 505 -9.22 28.44 -1.78
CA GLN A 505 -9.36 29.43 -0.72
C GLN A 505 -8.00 29.84 -0.17
N ARG A 506 -7.97 30.98 0.54
CA ARG A 506 -6.79 31.40 1.30
C ARG A 506 -6.90 30.89 2.73
N LEU A 507 -5.88 30.17 3.19
CA LEU A 507 -5.84 29.61 4.54
C LEU A 507 -5.06 30.50 5.50
N ASN A 508 -5.68 30.75 6.65
CA ASN A 508 -5.04 31.25 7.86
C ASN A 508 -5.14 30.17 8.94
N LEU A 509 -4.00 29.59 9.33
CA LEU A 509 -3.92 28.51 10.30
C LEU A 509 -2.99 28.88 11.45
N GLU A 510 -3.51 28.83 12.66
CA GLU A 510 -2.73 28.91 13.90
C GLU A 510 -2.99 27.68 14.75
N ILE A 511 -1.92 27.07 15.26
CA ILE A 511 -1.99 25.96 16.23
C ILE A 511 -1.09 26.29 17.41
N THR A 512 -1.69 26.37 18.59
CA THR A 512 -0.95 26.50 19.85
C THR A 512 -0.79 25.12 20.46
N PHE A 513 0.45 24.66 20.63
CA PHE A 513 0.79 23.41 21.29
C PHE A 513 0.84 23.64 22.81
N LEU A 514 -0.02 22.95 23.56
CA LEU A 514 -0.17 23.16 24.99
C LEU A 514 0.55 22.07 25.78
N ALA A 515 0.18 20.82 25.56
CA ALA A 515 0.78 19.69 26.27
C ALA A 515 0.73 18.40 25.45
N GLY A 516 1.62 17.46 25.74
CA GLY A 516 1.53 16.07 25.31
C GLY A 516 1.23 15.17 26.50
N GLN A 517 0.66 14.00 26.24
CA GLN A 517 0.55 12.94 27.25
C GLN A 517 0.77 11.57 26.63
N ARG A 518 1.40 10.68 27.40
CA ARG A 518 1.63 9.26 27.04
C ARG A 518 2.23 9.09 25.64
N ILE A 519 3.19 9.95 25.27
CA ILE A 519 3.90 9.82 23.99
C ILE A 519 4.58 8.45 23.97
N PRO A 520 4.32 7.61 22.94
CA PRO A 520 4.86 6.26 22.90
C PRO A 520 6.39 6.29 22.83
N VAL A 521 7.01 5.30 23.47
CA VAL A 521 8.45 5.06 23.36
C VAL A 521 8.79 4.36 22.04
N ALA A 522 10.07 4.36 21.67
CA ALA A 522 10.53 3.62 20.50
C ALA A 522 10.25 2.10 20.66
N PRO A 523 9.96 1.36 19.57
CA PRO A 523 9.60 -0.06 19.64
C PRO A 523 10.66 -0.96 20.29
N ASP A 524 11.93 -0.54 20.28
CA ASP A 524 13.06 -1.26 20.88
C ASP A 524 13.27 -0.93 22.37
N LYS A 525 12.36 -0.17 22.98
CA LYS A 525 12.46 0.32 24.37
C LYS A 525 11.23 -0.08 25.18
N ASP A 526 11.43 -0.24 26.48
CA ASP A 526 10.38 -0.54 27.44
C ASP A 526 9.72 0.73 28.00
N ALA A 527 8.61 0.55 28.73
CA ALA A 527 7.88 1.65 29.36
C ALA A 527 8.74 2.47 30.35
N ALA A 528 9.77 1.85 30.96
CA ALA A 528 10.70 2.55 31.84
C ALA A 528 11.52 3.63 31.11
N HIS A 529 11.58 3.59 29.78
CA HIS A 529 12.21 4.61 28.96
C HIS A 529 11.37 5.87 28.75
N ALA A 530 10.08 5.87 29.13
CA ALA A 530 9.16 6.99 28.90
C ALA A 530 9.63 8.30 29.58
N SER A 531 10.25 8.23 30.76
CA SER A 531 10.79 9.42 31.43
C SER A 531 12.13 9.92 30.84
N LYS A 532 12.73 9.15 29.93
CA LYS A 532 14.05 9.42 29.34
C LYS A 532 13.97 9.96 27.92
N ILE A 533 12.83 9.79 27.24
CA ILE A 533 12.65 10.34 25.90
C ILE A 533 12.72 11.86 25.91
N LYS A 534 13.17 12.42 24.80
CA LYS A 534 13.25 13.84 24.56
C LYS A 534 12.35 14.24 23.40
N PRO A 535 11.01 14.13 23.54
CA PRO A 535 10.11 14.40 22.45
C PRO A 535 10.13 15.86 22.02
N TYR A 536 9.99 16.05 20.71
CA TYR A 536 9.65 17.30 20.08
C TYR A 536 8.74 17.05 18.86
N VAL A 537 7.96 18.04 18.46
CA VAL A 537 6.94 17.93 17.41
C VAL A 537 7.44 18.61 16.13
N LYS A 538 7.43 17.89 15.00
CA LYS A 538 7.55 18.48 13.66
C LYS A 538 6.19 18.49 12.99
N VAL A 539 5.79 19.66 12.48
CA VAL A 539 4.55 19.86 11.76
C VAL A 539 4.88 20.27 10.32
N GLN A 540 4.14 19.74 9.36
CA GLN A 540 4.22 20.13 7.97
C GLN A 540 2.81 20.23 7.37
N LEU A 541 2.53 21.34 6.69
CA LEU A 541 1.32 21.53 5.90
C LEU A 541 1.60 21.13 4.44
N HIS A 542 0.74 20.28 3.89
CA HIS A 542 0.81 19.80 2.50
C HIS A 542 -0.32 20.45 1.72
N VAL A 543 0.00 21.42 0.86
CA VAL A 543 -0.93 22.15 -0.02
C VAL A 543 -0.47 22.00 -1.47
N GLU A 544 -1.24 22.50 -2.44
CA GLU A 544 -0.79 22.55 -3.85
C GLU A 544 0.36 23.56 -3.99
N SER A 545 1.42 23.18 -4.69
CA SER A 545 2.63 24.00 -4.87
C SER A 545 3.15 24.01 -6.30
N LEU A 546 2.69 23.13 -7.18
CA LEU A 546 3.13 23.05 -8.57
C LEU A 546 2.23 23.81 -9.55
N GLY A 547 1.11 24.34 -9.07
CA GLY A 547 0.17 25.10 -9.87
C GLY A 547 -0.73 24.22 -10.75
N PRO A 548 -1.52 24.84 -11.66
CA PRO A 548 -2.45 24.09 -12.50
C PRO A 548 -1.73 23.23 -13.55
N PRO A 549 -2.34 22.11 -13.99
CA PRO A 549 -1.79 21.29 -15.06
C PRO A 549 -1.51 22.09 -16.32
N GLY A 550 -0.38 21.83 -16.96
CA GLY A 550 0.03 22.47 -18.21
C GLY A 550 0.78 23.79 -18.08
N GLN A 551 1.10 24.23 -16.85
CA GLN A 551 1.86 25.47 -16.62
C GLN A 551 3.33 25.25 -16.24
N GLY A 552 3.98 24.21 -16.79
CA GLY A 552 5.36 23.84 -16.48
C GLY A 552 6.34 25.03 -16.36
N LYS A 553 7.16 25.03 -15.29
CA LYS A 553 8.29 25.94 -14.98
C LYS A 553 8.08 27.46 -15.15
N ASN A 554 6.87 27.97 -15.37
CA ASN A 554 6.60 29.40 -15.57
C ASN A 554 5.88 30.06 -14.38
N SER A 555 5.82 29.43 -13.21
CA SER A 555 5.41 30.15 -12.01
C SER A 555 6.59 30.99 -11.51
N ASN A 556 6.43 32.32 -11.54
CA ASN A 556 7.16 33.30 -10.73
C ASN A 556 6.98 33.09 -9.20
N ALA A 557 6.81 31.85 -8.74
CA ALA A 557 6.94 31.51 -7.34
C ALA A 557 8.42 31.65 -6.99
N HIS A 558 8.77 32.73 -6.29
CA HIS A 558 10.12 33.01 -5.80
C HIS A 558 10.83 31.73 -5.30
N PRO A 559 11.88 31.25 -5.96
CA PRO A 559 12.82 30.36 -5.33
C PRO A 559 13.70 31.23 -4.44
N THR A 560 13.33 31.39 -3.17
CA THR A 560 14.28 31.96 -2.22
C THR A 560 15.29 30.88 -1.84
N SER A 561 16.53 31.20 -2.17
CA SER A 561 17.79 30.56 -1.80
C SER A 561 18.26 29.34 -2.61
N HIS A 562 19.50 29.49 -3.05
CA HIS A 562 20.28 28.61 -3.91
C HIS A 562 20.50 27.21 -3.32
N ALA A 563 20.18 26.18 -4.11
CA ALA A 563 20.88 24.90 -4.04
C ALA A 563 21.21 24.42 -5.46
N GLN A 564 22.47 24.60 -5.84
CA GLN A 564 23.05 24.07 -7.06
C GLN A 564 23.05 22.53 -7.02
N THR A 565 22.69 21.96 -8.17
CA THR A 565 23.15 20.65 -8.70
C THR A 565 23.39 19.54 -7.68
N ASN A 566 22.41 18.64 -7.50
CA ASN A 566 22.65 17.22 -7.25
C ASN A 566 21.38 16.39 -7.53
N THR A 567 21.47 15.49 -8.50
CA THR A 567 20.91 14.13 -8.69
C THR A 567 19.65 13.63 -7.94
N TYR A 568 18.77 14.49 -7.43
CA TYR A 568 17.55 14.11 -6.70
C TYR A 568 16.32 14.80 -7.33
N GLY A 569 15.19 14.07 -7.38
CA GLY A 569 14.04 14.38 -8.23
C GLY A 569 13.18 15.58 -7.78
N PRO A 570 12.16 15.97 -8.56
CA PRO A 570 11.29 17.13 -8.31
C PRO A 570 10.50 17.09 -6.99
N GLU A 571 10.42 15.92 -6.34
CA GLU A 571 9.70 15.69 -5.07
C GLU A 571 10.30 16.44 -3.87
N GLU A 572 11.50 17.02 -4.00
CA GLU A 572 12.17 17.74 -2.92
C GLU A 572 11.98 19.26 -2.95
N ILE A 573 11.43 19.82 -4.04
CA ILE A 573 11.23 21.28 -4.17
C ILE A 573 10.18 21.78 -3.16
N ASP A 574 9.23 20.92 -2.80
CA ASP A 574 8.16 21.18 -1.82
C ASP A 574 8.61 20.99 -0.36
N GLN A 575 9.87 20.60 -0.13
CA GLN A 575 10.27 20.18 1.21
C GLN A 575 10.26 21.34 2.21
N ASP A 576 10.64 22.56 1.88
CA ASP A 576 10.90 23.57 2.94
C ASP A 576 9.79 24.57 3.22
N MET A 577 8.71 24.56 2.44
CA MET A 577 7.57 25.43 2.67
C MET A 577 6.65 24.86 3.77
N TYR A 578 6.12 25.73 4.63
CA TYR A 578 5.18 25.39 5.71
C TYR A 578 5.61 24.23 6.62
N LYS A 579 6.82 24.32 7.16
CA LYS A 579 7.33 23.48 8.23
C LYS A 579 7.42 24.25 9.55
N TRP A 580 7.29 23.53 10.65
CA TRP A 580 7.53 24.06 11.99
C TRP A 580 8.00 22.95 12.91
N THR A 581 8.80 23.31 13.91
CA THR A 581 9.35 22.39 14.90
C THR A 581 9.25 23.02 16.28
N SER A 582 8.74 22.28 17.25
CA SER A 582 8.69 22.70 18.66
C SER A 582 10.05 22.60 19.33
N SER A 583 10.13 23.13 20.54
CA SER A 583 11.21 22.85 21.47
C SER A 583 11.19 21.38 21.93
N THR A 584 12.33 20.93 22.47
CA THR A 584 12.53 19.58 23.00
C THR A 584 12.29 19.54 24.50
N TYR A 585 11.57 18.52 24.98
CA TYR A 585 11.22 18.35 26.39
C TYR A 585 11.57 16.95 26.86
N ARG A 586 11.94 16.75 28.14
CA ARG A 586 12.40 15.44 28.65
C ARG A 586 11.34 14.74 29.51
N THR A 587 10.32 14.19 28.87
CA THR A 587 9.23 13.41 29.47
C THR A 587 8.31 12.88 28.37
N ASP A 588 7.53 11.83 28.62
CA ASP A 588 6.47 11.37 27.71
C ASP A 588 5.18 12.19 27.80
N SER A 589 5.09 13.08 28.78
CA SER A 589 3.96 13.98 28.97
C SER A 589 4.42 15.44 29.09
N PRO A 590 4.97 16.04 28.01
CA PRO A 590 5.58 17.37 28.06
C PRO A 590 4.55 18.50 28.14
N ASP A 591 4.91 19.58 28.81
CA ASP A 591 4.28 20.90 28.64
C ASP A 591 5.03 21.65 27.53
N PHE A 592 4.33 22.04 26.47
CA PHE A 592 4.91 22.75 25.32
C PHE A 592 4.91 24.28 25.49
N GLY A 593 4.55 24.81 26.67
CA GLY A 593 4.68 26.23 26.98
C GLY A 593 3.85 27.15 26.08
N SER A 594 2.76 26.65 25.49
CA SER A 594 1.94 27.38 24.52
C SER A 594 2.72 27.87 23.28
N GLU A 595 3.69 27.07 22.83
CA GLU A 595 4.40 27.29 21.57
C GLU A 595 3.42 27.40 20.39
N ARG A 596 3.57 28.42 19.55
CA ARG A 596 2.63 28.73 18.45
C ARG A 596 3.24 28.47 17.09
N LEU A 597 2.46 27.77 16.28
CA LEU A 597 2.61 27.64 14.85
C LEU A 597 1.64 28.61 14.18
N THR A 598 2.12 29.42 13.23
CA THR A 598 1.25 30.30 12.43
C THR A 598 1.65 30.25 10.96
N TRP A 599 0.67 29.96 10.10
CA TRP A 599 0.75 30.16 8.66
C TRP A 599 -0.41 31.06 8.22
N GLN A 600 -0.07 32.22 7.65
CA GLN A 600 -1.05 33.20 7.19
C GLN A 600 -1.06 33.25 5.68
N ASN A 601 -2.23 33.56 5.11
CA ASN A 601 -2.37 33.84 3.68
C ASN A 601 -1.86 32.73 2.75
N VAL A 602 -1.97 31.46 3.15
CA VAL A 602 -1.57 30.33 2.31
C VAL A 602 -2.53 30.26 1.11
N PRO A 603 -2.05 30.44 -0.13
CA PRO A 603 -2.92 30.56 -1.30
C PRO A 603 -3.36 29.19 -1.83
N ASP A 604 -4.35 29.21 -2.73
CA ASP A 604 -4.74 28.09 -3.58
C ASP A 604 -5.08 26.78 -2.83
N VAL A 605 -5.58 26.88 -1.59
CA VAL A 605 -5.89 25.71 -0.76
C VAL A 605 -7.19 25.08 -1.20
N VAL A 606 -7.11 23.79 -1.55
CA VAL A 606 -8.27 22.89 -1.65
C VAL A 606 -8.27 22.03 -0.40
N ASP A 607 -9.25 22.24 0.45
CA ASP A 607 -9.30 21.75 1.83
C ASP A 607 -9.23 20.23 1.93
N GLU A 608 -10.00 19.54 1.10
CA GLU A 608 -10.09 18.07 1.03
C GLU A 608 -8.85 17.44 0.37
N LEU A 609 -7.96 18.24 -0.22
CA LEU A 609 -6.69 17.81 -0.82
C LEU A 609 -5.47 18.43 -0.11
N SER A 610 -5.68 18.95 1.09
CA SER A 610 -4.65 19.57 1.91
C SER A 610 -4.56 18.87 3.26
N PHE A 611 -3.34 18.73 3.79
CA PHE A 611 -3.09 17.86 4.94
C PHE A 611 -2.15 18.52 5.95
N LEU A 612 -2.53 18.43 7.22
CA LEU A 612 -1.64 18.71 8.35
C LEU A 612 -0.99 17.39 8.78
N ARG A 613 0.34 17.28 8.66
CA ARG A 613 1.10 16.10 9.07
C ARG A 613 2.00 16.43 10.25
N LEU A 614 1.87 15.66 11.32
CA LEU A 614 2.64 15.81 12.55
C LEU A 614 3.50 14.57 12.79
N LYS A 615 4.72 14.79 13.28
CA LYS A 615 5.63 13.73 13.75
C LYS A 615 6.16 14.13 15.12
N VAL A 616 6.04 13.23 16.08
CA VAL A 616 6.72 13.34 17.37
C VAL A 616 8.00 12.52 17.28
N LYS A 617 9.14 13.16 17.53
CA LYS A 617 10.46 12.54 17.41
C LYS A 617 11.21 12.63 18.74
N ASP A 618 12.00 11.61 19.02
CA ASP A 618 12.92 11.57 20.16
C ASP A 618 14.26 12.20 19.76
N ASP A 619 14.60 13.34 20.36
CA ASP A 619 15.87 14.05 20.15
C ASP A 619 17.04 13.26 20.75
N ARG A 620 17.89 12.73 19.86
CA ARG A 620 19.04 11.92 20.23
C ARG A 620 20.31 12.73 20.09
N SER A 621 21.11 12.76 21.15
CA SER A 621 22.41 13.42 21.15
C SER A 621 23.41 12.80 20.17
N ILE A 622 23.20 11.54 19.76
CA ILE A 622 24.03 10.83 18.78
C ILE A 622 23.12 10.04 17.84
N GLY A 623 23.35 10.18 16.53
CA GLY A 623 22.60 9.47 15.49
C GLY A 623 21.41 10.25 14.95
N ARG A 624 20.53 9.56 14.21
CA ARG A 624 19.29 10.16 13.69
C ARG A 624 18.20 10.08 14.76
N ASP A 625 17.49 11.17 14.99
CA ASP A 625 16.35 11.19 15.89
C ASP A 625 15.24 10.27 15.38
N THR A 626 14.64 9.56 16.33
CA THR A 626 13.75 8.43 16.08
C THR A 626 12.31 8.89 16.03
N LEU A 627 11.53 8.37 15.09
CA LEU A 627 10.09 8.61 15.07
C LEU A 627 9.44 7.84 16.22
N LEU A 628 8.78 8.56 17.13
CA LEU A 628 8.00 7.96 18.21
C LEU A 628 6.55 7.76 17.80
N ALA A 629 5.96 8.83 17.27
CA ALA A 629 4.55 8.89 16.95
C ALA A 629 4.27 9.85 15.80
N TRP A 630 3.08 9.79 15.21
CA TRP A 630 2.67 10.70 14.15
C TRP A 630 1.15 10.79 14.04
N ALA A 631 0.69 11.83 13.36
CA ALA A 631 -0.70 12.02 12.97
C ALA A 631 -0.76 12.69 11.61
N CYS A 632 -1.84 12.46 10.84
CA CYS A 632 -2.10 13.18 9.61
C CYS A 632 -3.60 13.46 9.51
N ILE A 633 -3.95 14.73 9.36
CA ILE A 633 -5.34 15.22 9.37
C ILE A 633 -5.57 16.00 8.08
N ARG A 634 -6.62 15.65 7.35
CA ARG A 634 -7.09 16.41 6.18
C ARG A 634 -7.71 17.73 6.64
N LEU A 635 -7.43 18.84 5.95
CA LEU A 635 -7.79 20.17 6.48
C LEU A 635 -9.31 20.34 6.64
N ASP A 636 -10.12 19.85 5.72
CA ASP A 636 -11.59 19.84 5.82
C ASP A 636 -12.11 19.14 7.09
N ARG A 637 -11.29 18.27 7.69
CA ARG A 637 -11.60 17.55 8.93
C ARG A 637 -10.91 18.11 10.17
N LEU A 638 -10.03 19.10 10.02
CA LEU A 638 -9.35 19.74 11.14
C LEU A 638 -10.30 20.69 11.87
N GLN A 639 -10.65 20.35 13.11
CA GLN A 639 -11.56 21.13 13.95
C GLN A 639 -10.82 22.25 14.72
N SER A 640 -11.47 23.41 14.84
CA SER A 640 -10.99 24.55 15.63
C SER A 640 -11.33 24.40 17.13
N GLY A 641 -10.67 25.19 17.98
CA GLY A 641 -10.81 25.23 19.44
C GLY A 641 -9.78 24.36 20.17
N TYR A 642 -10.01 24.13 21.47
CA TYR A 642 -9.21 23.19 22.27
C TYR A 642 -9.49 21.75 21.84
N ARG A 643 -8.45 21.04 21.38
CA ARG A 643 -8.57 19.70 20.79
C ARG A 643 -7.42 18.78 21.18
N PHE A 644 -7.67 17.48 21.09
CA PHE A 644 -6.63 16.45 21.14
C PHE A 644 -6.31 15.93 19.74
N ILE A 645 -5.04 16.01 19.36
CA ILE A 645 -4.51 15.25 18.22
C ILE A 645 -4.06 13.89 18.75
N HIS A 646 -4.85 12.85 18.47
CA HIS A 646 -4.51 11.47 18.83
C HIS A 646 -3.40 10.96 17.93
N LEU A 647 -2.41 10.28 18.52
CA LEU A 647 -1.21 9.85 17.83
C LEU A 647 -1.27 8.36 17.47
N LEU A 648 -0.79 8.04 16.28
CA LEU A 648 -0.37 6.69 15.92
C LEU A 648 1.08 6.50 16.33
N ASN A 649 1.46 5.30 16.75
CA ASN A 649 2.86 4.98 17.04
C ASN A 649 3.69 4.91 15.73
N SER A 650 5.00 4.71 15.86
CA SER A 650 5.93 4.64 14.73
C SER A 650 5.61 3.53 13.71
N ALA A 651 4.86 2.49 14.10
CA ALA A 651 4.38 1.42 13.22
C ALA A 651 3.03 1.74 12.54
N GLY A 652 2.41 2.88 12.85
CA GLY A 652 1.11 3.26 12.32
C GLY A 652 -0.08 2.58 13.01
N LEU A 653 0.14 2.04 14.21
CA LEU A 653 -0.91 1.46 15.06
C LEU A 653 -1.43 2.50 16.06
N PRO A 654 -2.69 2.36 16.53
CA PRO A 654 -3.25 3.23 17.57
C PRO A 654 -2.36 3.27 18.82
N SER A 655 -2.29 4.43 19.47
CA SER A 655 -1.57 4.60 20.74
C SER A 655 -2.42 5.39 21.73
N ALA A 656 -2.10 5.30 23.02
CA ALA A 656 -2.69 6.13 24.05
C ALA A 656 -2.16 7.58 24.07
N GLY A 657 -1.20 7.90 23.19
CA GLY A 657 -0.54 9.19 23.11
C GLY A 657 -1.40 10.25 22.41
N ALA A 658 -1.40 11.46 22.96
CA ALA A 658 -2.14 12.59 22.38
C ALA A 658 -1.42 13.93 22.63
N LEU A 659 -1.67 14.89 21.76
CA LEU A 659 -1.26 16.29 21.92
C LEU A 659 -2.49 17.16 22.17
N LEU A 660 -2.52 17.88 23.28
CA LEU A 660 -3.48 18.94 23.55
C LEU A 660 -3.03 20.20 22.80
N VAL A 661 -3.91 20.71 21.95
CA VAL A 661 -3.68 21.90 21.13
C VAL A 661 -4.87 22.85 21.18
N HIS A 662 -4.64 24.11 20.85
CA HIS A 662 -5.71 25.04 20.46
C HIS A 662 -5.55 25.39 18.98
N VAL A 663 -6.57 25.10 18.18
CA VAL A 663 -6.55 25.29 16.72
C VAL A 663 -7.43 26.47 16.33
N SER A 664 -6.89 27.38 15.53
CA SER A 664 -7.64 28.45 14.85
C SER A 664 -7.42 28.31 13.36
N LYS A 665 -8.48 27.95 12.63
CA LYS A 665 -8.48 27.77 11.19
C LYS A 665 -9.51 28.70 10.57
N ARG A 666 -9.10 29.52 9.60
CA ARG A 666 -10.00 30.33 8.75
C ARG A 666 -9.64 30.15 7.28
N LEU A 667 -10.68 30.08 6.45
CA LEU A 667 -10.59 30.01 5.01
C LEU A 667 -11.35 31.19 4.44
N ASP A 668 -10.67 31.97 3.62
CA ASP A 668 -11.20 33.19 2.99
C ASP A 668 -11.37 33.00 1.48
#